data_AF-A0A176XIF6-F1
#
_entry.id   AF-A0A176XIF6-F1
#
_cell.length_a   1.000
_cell.length_b   1.000
_cell.length_c   1.000
_cell.angle_alpha   90.00
_cell.angle_beta   90.00
_cell.angle_gamma   90.00
#
_symmetry.space_group_name_H-M   'P 1'
#
loop_
_entity.id
_entity.type
_entity.pdbx_description
1 polymer ?
#
loop_
_entity_poly.entity_id
_entity_poly.type
_entity_poly.pdbx_seq_one_letter_code
_entity_poly.pdbx_strand_id
1 'polypeptide(L)'
;MAIDIEEFIAPGFADYVLMRPNGEFMFLVEAKRIGKAFELPIPHKAGELFCYLGIKQLQSDAKIRSTMQQVREYCMDVGCEYAAITNGNEWIAFKCFEKGKRWDELKAFVIRDLRFFLEESTKATNAFSFIAITEHASLVSTLSSAPPKDRQVYIAKDRILPYSHPISSNRLASTLRPIVNRLFGVISDDQTELMDRCYVSDRNYNQVLSGMRSVIKDSLTPYFEQYGVEQLSDTGKGGSIGGRITKNLKNARGGEVLVLFGGKGAGKSTFIRRLLRHTPPRWLRDNAVTAVVDMLEVPEDKSRIHSEIWRRLVRDLDVDQTLSSSREVLLRDLFSDRFETASRQELSGLPRGGEIYNDRLNSLVSAWKNDLEYCATRLAENSAAAGKGVVVVIDNTDQYSGPIQDFCFTTAQEIARSLSCITLISMREERFHNSKIHGVLDAFQNSGFHLSSPKPSTVFLKRLEYTIGLLRNEKRRSEITAATDADLINDCCKYLEIVASGIRDTESPLNSFLTACGHGDIRLTLDLFRSFLLSGYTNVQEMLDAGGWNFQIHQVIKPVMVPTRYFYDEQLSDIPNIFQARDSRLASHFTSLRILRRLAKNIGGGSSDFVTIAELRSYFVETFRMAEDFAQCMDILLQHGFVEANNRLDYFDESVDQVRTTNYGLYMLNELAFTFTYLDLVFADCNYYDEQVCNSMTSYANEEYKLFLSRERTERVRIRLERTKEFISYLAREEQRENELFDLKIPVGEGFADKLQQTFDVESKRVIASAGKQKYDRR
;
A
#
# COMPACT_ATOMS: atom_id res chain seq x y z
N MET A 1 32.93 17.78 -3.18
CA MET A 1 33.16 18.42 -1.87
C MET A 1 33.52 19.87 -2.16
N ALA A 2 32.63 20.82 -1.89
CA ALA A 2 32.89 22.25 -2.13
C ALA A 2 33.18 22.90 -0.77
N ILE A 3 34.45 22.85 -0.36
CA ILE A 3 34.97 23.74 0.67
C ILE A 3 35.72 24.83 -0.08
N ASP A 4 35.21 26.05 0.04
CA ASP A 4 35.87 27.23 -0.51
C ASP A 4 36.68 27.93 0.58
N ILE A 5 37.78 28.54 0.16
CA ILE A 5 38.78 29.14 1.05
C ILE A 5 38.91 30.61 0.68
N GLU A 6 38.96 31.49 1.68
CA GLU A 6 39.00 32.95 1.48
C GLU A 6 37.82 33.43 0.60
N GLU A 7 36.59 33.03 0.94
CA GLU A 7 35.38 33.45 0.22
C GLU A 7 35.00 34.88 0.62
N PHE A 8 34.76 35.75 -0.37
CA PHE A 8 34.44 37.15 -0.13
C PHE A 8 33.02 37.30 0.42
N ILE A 9 32.92 37.77 1.67
CA ILE A 9 31.65 38.09 2.33
C ILE A 9 31.80 39.47 2.93
N ALA A 10 31.08 40.46 2.39
CA ALA A 10 31.18 41.84 2.85
C ALA A 10 31.05 41.93 4.38
N PRO A 11 31.91 42.69 5.09
CA PRO A 11 32.99 43.56 4.60
C PRO A 11 34.38 42.90 4.45
N GLY A 12 34.50 41.57 4.52
CA GLY A 12 35.79 40.85 4.52
C GLY A 12 35.80 39.52 3.76
N PHE A 13 36.57 38.56 4.28
CA PHE A 13 36.70 37.22 3.71
C PHE A 13 36.52 36.19 4.83
N ALA A 14 35.71 35.16 4.59
CA ALA A 14 35.60 34.01 5.49
C ALA A 14 36.68 32.99 5.14
N ASP A 15 37.42 32.50 6.14
CA ASP A 15 38.58 31.64 5.91
C ASP A 15 38.20 30.29 5.27
N TYR A 16 37.16 29.63 5.78
CA TYR A 16 36.64 28.39 5.18
C TYR A 16 35.11 28.39 5.13
N VAL A 17 34.58 27.94 4.01
CA VAL A 17 33.14 27.86 3.78
C VAL A 17 32.77 26.49 3.26
N LEU A 18 31.90 25.80 3.99
CA LEU A 18 31.26 24.59 3.50
C LEU A 18 29.97 24.94 2.77
N MET A 19 29.87 24.53 1.51
CA MET A 19 28.67 24.72 0.68
C MET A 19 28.04 23.41 0.24
N ARG A 20 26.72 23.46 0.03
CA ARG A 20 26.00 22.40 -0.68
C ARG A 20 26.30 22.45 -2.19
N PRO A 21 26.04 21.36 -2.94
CA PRO A 21 26.16 21.36 -4.41
C PRO A 21 25.29 22.41 -5.11
N ASN A 22 24.22 22.89 -4.47
CA ASN A 22 23.33 23.94 -4.97
C ASN A 22 23.83 25.37 -4.68
N GLY A 23 25.00 25.53 -4.03
CA GLY A 23 25.60 26.82 -3.70
C GLY A 23 25.19 27.44 -2.37
N GLU A 24 24.40 26.75 -1.53
CA GLU A 24 23.99 27.26 -0.22
C GLU A 24 25.09 27.10 0.85
N PHE A 25 25.27 28.15 1.65
CA PHE A 25 26.23 28.23 2.74
C PHE A 25 25.76 27.42 3.97
N MET A 26 26.48 26.35 4.32
CA MET A 26 26.10 25.44 5.41
C MET A 26 26.84 25.70 6.71
N PHE A 27 28.14 26.03 6.63
CA PHE A 27 28.99 26.19 7.81
C PHE A 27 30.18 27.09 7.48
N LEU A 28 30.35 28.18 8.22
CA LEU A 28 31.47 29.11 8.05
C LEU A 28 32.47 28.93 9.19
N VAL A 29 33.76 28.95 8.87
CA VAL A 29 34.84 28.87 9.86
C VAL A 29 35.75 30.09 9.74
N GLU A 30 35.94 30.79 10.85
CA GLU A 30 36.92 31.88 10.98
C GLU A 30 38.14 31.38 11.77
N ALA A 31 39.30 31.40 11.14
CA ALA A 31 40.56 30.92 11.67
C ALA A 31 41.50 32.07 12.06
N LYS A 32 42.09 31.99 13.25
CA LYS A 32 43.09 32.93 13.75
C LYS A 32 44.45 32.25 13.86
N ARG A 33 45.52 33.05 13.76
CA ARG A 33 46.89 32.57 13.95
C ARG A 33 47.07 31.96 15.35
N ILE A 34 47.83 30.87 15.45
CA ILE A 34 48.09 30.09 16.69
C ILE A 34 48.56 30.96 17.88
N GLY A 35 49.24 32.09 17.64
CA GLY A 35 49.65 33.04 18.69
C GLY A 35 48.52 33.85 19.34
N LYS A 36 47.27 33.76 18.87
CA LYS A 36 46.08 34.34 19.51
C LYS A 36 45.43 33.30 20.43
N ALA A 37 45.90 33.20 21.67
CA ALA A 37 45.31 32.30 22.67
C ALA A 37 43.85 32.66 22.99
N PHE A 38 42.94 31.70 22.83
CA PHE A 38 41.59 31.75 23.36
C PHE A 38 41.63 31.33 24.84
N GLU A 39 41.20 32.19 25.75
CA GLU A 39 41.13 31.84 27.16
C GLU A 39 39.80 31.14 27.46
N LEU A 40 39.84 29.81 27.56
CA LEU A 40 38.69 28.99 27.91
C LEU A 40 38.61 28.74 29.43
N PRO A 41 37.40 28.60 30.01
CA PRO A 41 37.24 28.17 31.40
C PRO A 41 37.98 26.86 31.68
N ILE A 42 38.56 26.74 32.88
CA ILE A 42 39.27 25.53 33.33
C ILE A 42 38.35 24.30 33.17
N PRO A 43 38.83 23.19 32.58
CA PRO A 43 38.01 21.99 32.38
C PRO A 43 37.58 21.38 33.72
N HIS A 44 36.37 20.78 33.73
CA HIS A 44 35.85 20.12 34.93
C HIS A 44 36.59 18.82 35.27
N LYS A 45 37.23 18.19 34.28
CA LYS A 45 38.06 16.99 34.42
C LYS A 45 39.39 17.19 33.73
N ALA A 46 40.48 16.71 34.34
CA ALA A 46 41.78 16.68 33.69
C ALA A 46 41.69 15.81 32.42
N GLY A 47 42.10 16.36 31.27
CA GLY A 47 42.02 15.68 29.98
C GLY A 47 40.68 15.80 29.23
N GLU A 48 39.75 16.66 29.66
CA GLU A 48 38.53 16.96 28.90
C GLU A 48 38.87 17.52 27.50
N LEU A 49 38.51 16.78 26.45
CA LEU A 49 38.80 17.15 25.05
C LEU A 49 37.75 18.09 24.45
N PHE A 50 36.50 18.02 24.92
CA PHE A 50 35.40 18.87 24.44
C PHE A 50 34.38 19.16 25.56
N CYS A 51 33.60 20.22 25.42
CA CYS A 51 32.50 20.57 26.33
C CYS A 51 31.45 21.46 25.64
N TYR A 52 30.34 21.72 26.33
CA TYR A 52 29.35 22.73 25.92
C TYR A 52 29.43 23.93 26.86
N LEU A 53 29.67 25.12 26.31
CA LEU A 53 29.75 26.37 27.07
C LEU A 53 28.71 27.37 26.58
N GLY A 54 28.16 28.17 27.50
CA GLY A 54 27.25 29.25 27.13
C GLY A 54 27.97 30.35 26.36
N ILE A 55 27.35 30.90 25.32
CA ILE A 55 27.93 31.97 24.50
C ILE A 55 28.27 33.18 25.37
N LYS A 56 27.42 33.55 26.34
CA LYS A 56 27.72 34.61 27.31
C LYS A 56 29.04 34.41 28.07
N GLN A 57 29.35 33.17 28.44
CA GLN A 57 30.59 32.83 29.14
C GLN A 57 31.80 32.95 28.22
N LEU A 58 31.69 32.43 26.99
CA LEU A 58 32.74 32.51 25.98
C LEU A 58 33.05 33.95 25.56
N GLN A 59 32.02 34.80 25.48
CA GLN A 59 32.19 36.22 25.21
C GLN A 59 32.90 36.98 26.33
N SER A 60 33.18 36.40 27.49
CA SER A 60 33.99 37.08 28.52
C SER A 60 35.43 37.34 28.07
N ASP A 61 35.99 36.47 27.21
CA ASP A 61 37.26 36.70 26.54
C ASP A 61 37.09 37.62 25.32
N ALA A 62 37.94 38.66 25.23
CA ALA A 62 37.82 39.68 24.19
C ALA A 62 38.14 39.16 22.78
N LYS A 63 39.03 38.17 22.66
CA LYS A 63 39.43 37.61 21.36
C LYS A 63 38.38 36.65 20.82
N ILE A 64 37.82 35.79 21.69
CA ILE A 64 36.66 34.95 21.38
C ILE A 64 35.48 35.83 20.98
N ARG A 65 35.15 36.86 21.78
CA ARG A 65 34.03 37.77 21.48
C ARG A 65 34.15 38.42 20.10
N SER A 66 35.29 39.04 19.80
CA SER A 66 35.49 39.73 18.52
C SER A 66 35.47 38.77 17.34
N THR A 67 36.06 37.58 17.47
CA THR A 67 36.08 36.58 16.40
C THR A 67 34.69 35.95 16.17
N MET A 68 33.95 35.65 17.24
CA MET A 68 32.57 35.15 17.12
C MET A 68 31.64 36.19 16.50
N GLN A 69 31.82 37.47 16.83
CA GLN A 69 31.04 38.56 16.23
C GLN A 69 31.33 38.70 14.73
N GLN A 70 32.60 38.64 14.34
CA GLN A 70 33.02 38.71 12.94
C GLN A 70 32.37 37.61 12.09
N VAL A 71 32.51 36.34 12.46
CA VAL A 71 31.92 35.24 11.67
C VAL A 71 30.39 35.24 11.73
N ARG A 72 29.81 35.74 12.82
CA ARG A 72 28.35 35.90 12.93
C ARG A 72 27.83 36.95 11.96
N GLU A 73 28.53 38.06 11.76
CA GLU A 73 28.15 39.07 10.76
C GLU A 73 28.14 38.45 9.36
N TYR A 74 29.19 37.69 9.00
CA TYR A 74 29.24 36.97 7.73
C TYR A 74 28.05 36.01 7.57
N CYS A 75 27.78 35.20 8.59
CA CYS A 75 26.65 34.28 8.62
C CYS A 75 25.30 34.98 8.42
N MET A 76 25.09 36.14 9.05
CA MET A 76 23.83 36.88 8.91
C MET A 76 23.67 37.49 7.52
N ASP A 77 24.77 37.90 6.88
CA ASP A 77 24.75 38.47 5.52
C ASP A 77 24.49 37.42 4.44
N VAL A 78 25.03 36.20 4.58
CA VAL A 78 24.83 35.11 3.60
C VAL A 78 23.70 34.14 3.95
N GLY A 79 23.01 34.36 5.07
CA GLY A 79 21.90 33.50 5.52
C GLY A 79 22.33 32.14 6.07
N CYS A 80 23.56 32.02 6.59
CA CYS A 80 24.07 30.79 7.19
C CYS A 80 23.82 30.77 8.72
N GLU A 81 23.26 29.68 9.25
CA GLU A 81 22.91 29.60 10.68
C GLU A 81 24.06 29.16 11.61
N TYR A 82 25.08 28.49 11.07
CA TYR A 82 26.09 27.79 11.85
C TYR A 82 27.50 28.28 11.52
N ALA A 83 28.30 28.49 12.56
CA ALA A 83 29.68 28.93 12.41
C ALA A 83 30.62 28.20 13.38
N ALA A 84 31.91 28.25 13.09
CA ALA A 84 32.95 27.98 14.05
C ALA A 84 34.06 29.03 14.02
N ILE A 85 34.75 29.14 15.15
CA ILE A 85 36.01 29.88 15.24
C ILE A 85 37.11 28.95 15.72
N THR A 86 38.33 29.16 15.25
CA THR A 86 39.49 28.37 15.68
C THR A 86 40.76 29.22 15.72
N ASN A 87 41.71 28.84 16.57
CA ASN A 87 43.10 29.33 16.51
C ASN A 87 44.10 28.24 16.09
N GLY A 88 43.60 27.11 15.58
CA GLY A 88 44.38 25.93 15.22
C GLY A 88 44.42 24.84 16.30
N ASN A 89 44.31 25.19 17.59
CA ASN A 89 44.30 24.22 18.69
C ASN A 89 42.90 24.02 19.28
N GLU A 90 42.21 25.13 19.57
CA GLU A 90 40.85 25.11 20.06
C GLU A 90 39.86 25.40 18.93
N TRP A 91 38.68 24.79 19.00
CA TRP A 91 37.57 25.03 18.08
C TRP A 91 36.29 25.33 18.87
N ILE A 92 35.56 26.34 18.45
CA ILE A 92 34.29 26.74 19.07
C ILE A 92 33.25 26.81 17.95
N ALA A 93 32.38 25.80 17.86
CA ALA A 93 31.27 25.76 16.92
C ALA A 93 29.97 26.19 17.61
N PHE A 94 29.13 26.98 16.94
CA PHE A 94 27.93 27.56 17.54
C PHE A 94 26.88 27.95 16.50
N LYS A 95 25.66 28.22 16.99
CA LYS A 95 24.58 28.78 16.21
C LYS A 95 24.59 30.32 16.27
N CYS A 96 24.50 30.99 15.12
CA CYS A 96 24.60 32.44 15.00
C CYS A 96 23.31 33.19 15.38
N PHE A 97 22.17 32.51 15.26
CA PHE A 97 20.85 33.05 15.59
C PHE A 97 19.87 31.91 15.94
N GLU A 98 19.02 32.10 16.94
CA GLU A 98 17.89 31.22 17.25
C GLU A 98 16.67 32.11 17.54
N LYS A 99 15.60 31.94 16.78
CA LYS A 99 14.38 32.76 16.90
C LYS A 99 13.83 32.65 18.33
N GLY A 100 13.53 33.79 18.95
CA GLY A 100 12.94 33.86 20.30
C GLY A 100 13.94 33.71 21.46
N LYS A 101 15.24 33.55 21.19
CA LYS A 101 16.28 33.56 22.22
C LYS A 101 17.31 34.65 21.96
N ARG A 102 17.89 35.19 23.02
CA ARG A 102 19.05 36.06 22.84
C ARG A 102 20.28 35.22 22.48
N TRP A 103 21.13 35.73 21.59
CA TRP A 103 22.30 34.98 21.14
C TRP A 103 23.26 34.60 22.28
N ASP A 104 23.38 35.45 23.31
CA ASP A 104 24.20 35.18 24.49
C ASP A 104 23.66 34.04 25.37
N GLU A 105 22.38 33.67 25.24
CA GLU A 105 21.75 32.56 25.97
C GLU A 105 21.98 31.20 25.31
N LEU A 106 22.50 31.16 24.08
CA LEU A 106 22.78 29.92 23.36
C LEU A 106 24.05 29.25 23.91
N LYS A 107 24.29 28.02 23.45
CA LYS A 107 25.51 27.26 23.77
C LYS A 107 26.37 27.05 22.52
N ALA A 108 27.65 26.86 22.75
CA ALA A 108 28.63 26.46 21.76
C ALA A 108 29.22 25.10 22.11
N PHE A 109 29.56 24.31 21.09
CA PHE A 109 30.36 23.11 21.20
C PHE A 109 31.84 23.50 21.13
N VAL A 110 32.59 23.26 22.21
CA VAL A 110 33.97 23.70 22.37
C VAL A 110 34.88 22.49 22.39
N ILE A 111 35.78 22.39 21.44
CA ILE A 111 36.89 21.44 21.40
C ILE A 111 38.12 22.16 21.97
N ARG A 112 38.67 21.59 23.04
CA ARG A 112 39.80 22.16 23.80
C ARG A 112 41.16 21.71 23.25
N ASP A 113 41.19 20.59 22.54
CA ASP A 113 42.41 19.94 22.08
C ASP A 113 42.14 19.12 20.82
N LEU A 114 43.06 19.17 19.86
CA LEU A 114 42.99 18.40 18.60
C LEU A 114 42.93 16.89 18.80
N ARG A 115 43.37 16.38 19.97
CA ARG A 115 43.18 14.99 20.37
C ARG A 115 41.72 14.55 20.31
N PHE A 116 40.75 15.46 20.40
CA PHE A 116 39.34 15.16 20.15
C PHE A 116 39.10 14.44 18.82
N PHE A 117 39.73 14.88 17.73
CA PHE A 117 39.53 14.26 16.41
C PHE A 117 40.14 12.85 16.31
N LEU A 118 41.12 12.53 17.17
CA LEU A 118 41.78 11.24 17.20
C LEU A 118 41.13 10.27 18.20
N GLU A 119 40.93 10.70 19.44
CA GLU A 119 40.43 9.89 20.56
C GLU A 119 38.90 9.76 20.55
N GLU A 120 38.17 10.77 20.05
CA GLU A 120 36.70 10.79 19.95
C GLU A 120 36.25 10.76 18.46
N SER A 121 36.95 9.99 17.63
CA SER A 121 36.82 10.00 16.15
C SER A 121 35.39 9.75 15.64
N THR A 122 34.64 8.83 16.24
CA THR A 122 33.23 8.59 15.89
C THR A 122 32.38 9.83 16.14
N LYS A 123 32.59 10.51 17.27
CA LYS A 123 31.84 11.71 17.63
C LYS A 123 32.20 12.88 16.72
N ALA A 124 33.49 13.04 16.42
CA ALA A 124 33.96 14.04 15.47
C ALA A 124 33.37 13.82 14.07
N THR A 125 33.34 12.57 13.59
CA THR A 125 32.79 12.20 12.29
C THR A 125 31.27 12.45 12.24
N ASN A 126 30.53 12.02 13.27
CA ASN A 126 29.09 12.21 13.34
C ASN A 126 28.67 13.67 13.56
N ALA A 127 29.57 14.53 14.03
CA ALA A 127 29.31 15.96 14.21
C ALA A 127 29.72 16.80 12.99
N PHE A 128 30.90 16.53 12.40
CA PHE A 128 31.55 17.46 11.47
C PHE A 128 31.95 16.86 10.11
N SER A 129 31.74 15.56 9.86
CA SER A 129 32.01 15.02 8.52
C SER A 129 31.05 15.62 7.49
N PHE A 130 31.48 15.63 6.22
CA PHE A 130 30.66 16.14 5.12
C PHE A 130 29.28 15.47 5.09
N ILE A 131 29.25 14.13 5.09
CA ILE A 131 28.02 13.32 5.10
C ILE A 131 27.14 13.66 6.32
N ALA A 132 27.74 13.77 7.50
CA ALA A 132 26.99 14.10 8.71
C ALA A 132 26.32 15.49 8.62
N ILE A 133 27.03 16.50 8.09
CA ILE A 133 26.49 17.85 7.96
C ILE A 133 25.45 17.92 6.83
N THR A 134 25.71 17.32 5.66
CA THR A 134 24.87 17.48 4.46
C THR A 134 23.68 16.54 4.41
N GLU A 135 23.85 15.27 4.80
CA GLU A 135 22.81 14.23 4.69
C GLU A 135 22.06 14.02 6.00
N HIS A 136 22.72 14.22 7.14
CA HIS A 136 22.13 13.98 8.48
C HIS A 136 21.90 15.24 9.32
N ALA A 137 22.20 16.43 8.78
CA ALA A 137 22.02 17.72 9.45
C ALA A 137 22.63 17.77 10.88
N SER A 138 23.79 17.15 11.08
CA SER A 138 24.44 16.97 12.39
C SER A 138 24.67 18.26 13.19
N LEU A 139 24.87 19.39 12.52
CA LEU A 139 25.05 20.70 13.18
C LEU A 139 23.81 21.12 13.96
N VAL A 140 22.62 20.72 13.50
CA VAL A 140 21.36 21.00 14.17
C VAL A 140 21.33 20.29 15.53
N SER A 141 21.61 19.00 15.58
CA SER A 141 21.58 18.21 16.81
C SER A 141 22.74 18.56 17.75
N THR A 142 23.89 18.93 17.19
CA THR A 142 25.09 19.29 17.96
C THR A 142 25.01 20.70 18.54
N LEU A 143 24.47 21.68 17.81
CA LEU A 143 24.57 23.11 18.17
C LEU A 143 23.25 23.76 18.60
N SER A 144 22.11 23.05 18.51
CA SER A 144 20.85 23.57 19.02
C SER A 144 20.79 23.52 20.55
N SER A 145 20.21 24.56 21.14
CA SER A 145 20.04 24.71 22.59
C SER A 145 19.20 23.61 23.25
N ALA A 146 18.42 22.88 22.45
CA ALA A 146 17.73 21.66 22.84
C ALA A 146 17.72 20.71 21.63
N PRO A 147 18.09 19.43 21.77
CA PRO A 147 17.53 18.42 20.88
C PRO A 147 15.99 18.51 21.00
N PRO A 148 15.21 18.15 19.97
CA PRO A 148 13.81 17.80 20.24
C PRO A 148 13.86 16.79 21.39
N LYS A 149 13.34 17.17 22.56
CA LYS A 149 13.28 16.25 23.68
C LYS A 149 12.45 15.08 23.19
N ASP A 150 12.99 13.86 23.25
CA ASP A 150 12.20 12.65 23.07
C ASP A 150 10.95 12.82 23.93
N ARG A 151 9.80 12.98 23.28
CA ARG A 151 8.56 13.21 24.00
C ARG A 151 8.08 11.87 24.48
N GLN A 152 7.83 11.76 25.77
CA GLN A 152 7.23 10.55 26.30
C GLN A 152 5.88 10.33 25.62
N VAL A 153 5.69 9.11 25.11
CA VAL A 153 4.47 8.68 24.45
C VAL A 153 3.61 7.89 25.45
N TYR A 154 2.32 8.18 25.45
CA TYR A 154 1.30 7.51 26.26
C TYR A 154 0.25 6.90 25.34
N ILE A 155 -0.11 5.65 25.59
CA ILE A 155 -1.01 4.88 24.73
C ILE A 155 -2.28 4.56 25.52
N ALA A 156 -3.45 4.97 24.99
CA ALA A 156 -4.73 4.80 25.67
C ALA A 156 -5.18 3.33 25.71
N LYS A 157 -5.02 2.57 24.62
CA LYS A 157 -5.45 1.16 24.55
C LYS A 157 -4.89 0.28 25.65
N ASP A 158 -3.64 0.49 26.04
CA ASP A 158 -2.97 -0.28 27.11
C ASP A 158 -3.63 -0.09 28.49
N ARG A 159 -4.43 0.98 28.64
CA ARG A 159 -5.10 1.36 29.89
C ARG A 159 -6.60 1.05 29.87
N ILE A 160 -7.16 0.62 28.74
CA ILE A 160 -8.58 0.28 28.58
C ILE A 160 -8.79 -1.21 28.89
N LEU A 161 -9.39 -1.51 30.05
CA LEU A 161 -9.63 -2.90 30.49
C LEU A 161 -10.48 -3.74 29.50
N PRO A 162 -11.60 -3.24 28.94
CA PRO A 162 -12.43 -3.99 28.01
C PRO A 162 -12.00 -3.84 26.53
N TYR A 163 -10.73 -3.48 26.25
CA TYR A 163 -10.28 -3.15 24.89
C TYR A 163 -10.63 -4.21 23.84
N SER A 164 -10.43 -5.49 24.17
CA SER A 164 -10.67 -6.63 23.28
C SER A 164 -12.14 -7.13 23.27
N HIS A 165 -13.11 -6.35 23.77
CA HIS A 165 -14.49 -6.80 23.83
C HIS A 165 -15.09 -7.06 22.43
N PRO A 166 -15.60 -8.28 22.15
CA PRO A 166 -16.14 -8.63 20.85
C PRO A 166 -17.56 -8.08 20.63
N ILE A 167 -17.94 -7.89 19.37
CA ILE A 167 -19.28 -7.48 18.95
C ILE A 167 -19.93 -8.60 18.15
N SER A 168 -21.17 -8.94 18.51
CA SER A 168 -21.97 -9.92 17.80
C SER A 168 -22.38 -9.40 16.41
N SER A 169 -22.51 -10.30 15.44
CA SER A 169 -23.04 -9.96 14.12
C SER A 169 -24.53 -9.60 14.17
N ASN A 170 -25.05 -8.94 13.13
CA ASN A 170 -26.48 -8.65 13.04
C ASN A 170 -27.34 -9.92 12.89
N ARG A 171 -28.66 -9.79 13.09
CA ARG A 171 -29.59 -10.94 13.09
C ARG A 171 -29.69 -11.70 11.77
N LEU A 172 -29.37 -11.05 10.64
CA LEU A 172 -29.40 -11.69 9.32
C LEU A 172 -28.08 -12.38 8.99
N ALA A 173 -27.03 -12.17 9.79
CA ALA A 173 -25.69 -12.59 9.46
C ALA A 173 -25.55 -14.12 9.38
N SER A 174 -26.28 -14.90 10.18
CA SER A 174 -26.25 -16.37 10.08
C SER A 174 -26.69 -16.86 8.70
N THR A 175 -27.73 -16.25 8.13
CA THR A 175 -28.26 -16.56 6.80
C THR A 175 -27.43 -15.94 5.68
N LEU A 176 -26.99 -14.70 5.84
CA LEU A 176 -26.24 -13.96 4.80
C LEU A 176 -24.78 -14.39 4.70
N ARG A 177 -24.13 -14.82 5.78
CA ARG A 177 -22.70 -15.19 5.76
C ARG A 177 -22.34 -16.23 4.70
N PRO A 178 -23.03 -17.39 4.56
CA PRO A 178 -22.71 -18.33 3.49
C PRO A 178 -22.92 -17.74 2.08
N ILE A 179 -23.99 -16.95 1.90
CA ILE A 179 -24.32 -16.29 0.62
C ILE A 179 -23.23 -15.28 0.24
N VAL A 180 -22.90 -14.40 1.19
CA VAL A 180 -21.94 -13.30 1.02
C VAL A 180 -20.53 -13.84 0.79
N ASN A 181 -20.11 -14.87 1.53
CA ASN A 181 -18.82 -15.52 1.32
C ASN A 181 -18.70 -16.14 -0.08
N ARG A 182 -19.78 -16.69 -0.63
CA ARG A 182 -19.79 -17.35 -1.94
C ARG A 182 -19.93 -16.37 -3.10
N LEU A 183 -20.84 -15.41 -3.01
CA LEU A 183 -21.21 -14.53 -4.13
C LEU A 183 -20.43 -13.22 -4.16
N PHE A 184 -19.86 -12.78 -3.03
CA PHE A 184 -18.97 -11.61 -2.94
C PHE A 184 -17.49 -12.00 -2.81
N GLY A 185 -17.16 -13.29 -3.02
CA GLY A 185 -15.79 -13.80 -3.06
C GLY A 185 -15.19 -13.87 -4.48
N VAL A 186 -14.16 -14.69 -4.65
CA VAL A 186 -13.55 -15.01 -5.96
C VAL A 186 -14.52 -15.86 -6.79
N ILE A 187 -14.65 -15.54 -8.08
CA ILE A 187 -15.50 -16.32 -9.00
C ILE A 187 -14.73 -17.58 -9.41
N SER A 188 -15.27 -18.76 -9.07
CA SER A 188 -14.69 -20.07 -9.42
C SER A 188 -15.16 -20.59 -10.79
N ASP A 189 -14.47 -21.60 -11.32
CA ASP A 189 -14.68 -22.12 -12.68
C ASP A 189 -16.03 -22.80 -12.88
N ASP A 190 -16.62 -23.35 -11.83
CA ASP A 190 -17.95 -23.95 -11.84
C ASP A 190 -19.07 -22.90 -11.87
N GLN A 191 -18.76 -21.64 -11.54
CA GLN A 191 -19.74 -20.55 -11.42
C GLN A 191 -19.98 -19.81 -12.74
N THR A 192 -20.31 -20.53 -13.81
CA THR A 192 -20.51 -19.94 -15.16
C THR A 192 -21.57 -18.84 -15.16
N GLU A 193 -22.72 -19.05 -14.51
CA GLU A 193 -23.77 -18.03 -14.47
C GLU A 193 -23.35 -16.76 -13.71
N LEU A 194 -22.55 -16.92 -12.63
CA LEU A 194 -22.02 -15.78 -11.89
C LEU A 194 -21.04 -14.98 -12.76
N MET A 195 -20.17 -15.66 -13.51
CA MET A 195 -19.27 -15.02 -14.46
C MET A 195 -20.05 -14.20 -15.51
N ASP A 196 -21.05 -14.81 -16.14
CA ASP A 196 -21.82 -14.17 -17.22
C ASP A 196 -22.59 -12.93 -16.73
N ARG A 197 -23.19 -13.01 -15.54
CA ARG A 197 -24.02 -11.91 -15.01
C ARG A 197 -23.21 -10.85 -14.28
N CYS A 198 -22.20 -11.25 -13.51
CA CYS A 198 -21.52 -10.37 -12.56
C CYS A 198 -20.15 -9.86 -13.05
N TYR A 199 -19.59 -10.39 -14.15
CA TYR A 199 -18.37 -9.82 -14.72
C TYR A 199 -18.61 -8.39 -15.24
N VAL A 200 -17.65 -7.50 -14.97
CA VAL A 200 -17.67 -6.11 -15.44
C VAL A 200 -16.54 -5.93 -16.46
N SER A 201 -16.91 -5.79 -17.73
CA SER A 201 -15.97 -5.55 -18.83
C SER A 201 -15.63 -4.08 -19.02
N ASP A 202 -16.54 -3.18 -18.64
CA ASP A 202 -16.25 -1.74 -18.71
C ASP A 202 -15.34 -1.32 -17.58
N ARG A 203 -14.13 -0.88 -17.95
CA ARG A 203 -13.06 -0.46 -17.04
C ARG A 203 -12.65 0.99 -17.26
N ASN A 204 -13.28 1.68 -18.23
CA ASN A 204 -12.98 3.07 -18.54
C ASN A 204 -13.98 3.99 -17.84
N TYR A 205 -13.75 4.25 -16.55
CA TYR A 205 -14.59 5.17 -15.78
C TYR A 205 -13.79 6.35 -15.23
N ASN A 206 -14.44 7.52 -15.21
CA ASN A 206 -13.91 8.72 -14.58
C ASN A 206 -14.47 8.76 -13.16
N GLN A 207 -13.62 8.65 -12.14
CA GLN A 207 -14.00 8.98 -10.77
C GLN A 207 -13.94 10.50 -10.65
N VAL A 208 -15.11 11.14 -10.50
CA VAL A 208 -15.22 12.57 -10.16
C VAL A 208 -15.72 12.61 -8.72
N LEU A 209 -14.82 12.89 -7.78
CA LEU A 209 -15.23 13.29 -6.43
C LEU A 209 -15.92 14.66 -6.54
N SER A 210 -17.07 14.84 -5.87
CA SER A 210 -17.81 16.11 -5.91
C SER A 210 -16.89 17.26 -5.47
N GLY A 211 -16.70 18.24 -6.36
CA GLY A 211 -15.80 19.37 -6.12
C GLY A 211 -14.38 19.27 -6.69
N MET A 212 -13.94 18.12 -7.23
CA MET A 212 -12.63 17.95 -7.86
C MET A 212 -12.76 17.76 -9.38
N ARG A 213 -12.13 18.66 -10.16
CA ARG A 213 -12.20 18.66 -11.65
C ARG A 213 -11.21 17.69 -12.32
N SER A 214 -10.39 16.99 -11.56
CA SER A 214 -9.28 16.15 -12.06
C SER A 214 -9.56 14.66 -11.83
N VAL A 215 -9.15 13.87 -12.83
CA VAL A 215 -9.50 12.46 -12.98
C VAL A 215 -8.34 11.59 -12.50
N ILE A 216 -8.42 11.03 -11.30
CA ILE A 216 -7.46 10.00 -10.87
C ILE A 216 -8.00 8.64 -11.32
N LYS A 217 -7.25 7.96 -12.18
CA LYS A 217 -7.56 6.63 -12.72
C LYS A 217 -6.56 5.60 -12.24
N ASP A 218 -7.04 4.40 -11.96
CA ASP A 218 -6.22 3.19 -11.98
C ASP A 218 -5.90 2.86 -13.45
N SER A 219 -4.79 3.42 -13.93
CA SER A 219 -4.32 3.30 -15.31
C SER A 219 -2.88 2.83 -15.34
N LEU A 220 -2.44 2.41 -16.51
CA LEU A 220 -1.03 2.24 -16.82
C LEU A 220 -0.24 3.49 -16.36
N THR A 221 0.86 3.27 -15.63
CA THR A 221 1.72 4.37 -15.16
C THR A 221 2.75 4.72 -16.23
N PRO A 222 3.30 5.96 -16.22
CA PRO A 222 4.36 6.34 -17.17
C PRO A 222 5.57 5.40 -17.12
N TYR A 223 5.86 4.83 -15.94
CA TYR A 223 6.91 3.85 -15.76
C TYR A 223 6.67 2.62 -16.64
N PHE A 224 5.48 2.02 -16.62
CA PHE A 224 5.18 0.84 -17.45
C PHE A 224 5.01 1.18 -18.95
N GLU A 225 4.52 2.37 -19.30
CA GLU A 225 4.46 2.84 -20.69
C GLU A 225 5.86 2.87 -21.34
N GLN A 226 6.88 3.35 -20.60
CA GLN A 226 8.26 3.37 -21.08
C GLN A 226 8.82 1.98 -21.39
N TYR A 227 8.31 0.94 -20.73
CA TYR A 227 8.70 -0.45 -20.98
C TYR A 227 7.83 -1.16 -22.04
N GLY A 228 6.98 -0.44 -22.76
CA GLY A 228 6.16 -0.98 -23.85
C GLY A 228 5.00 -1.86 -23.37
N VAL A 229 4.51 -1.65 -22.14
CA VAL A 229 3.27 -2.27 -21.69
C VAL A 229 2.08 -1.54 -22.32
N GLU A 230 1.10 -2.29 -22.78
CA GLU A 230 -0.12 -1.75 -23.38
C GLU A 230 -1.29 -1.80 -22.38
N GLN A 231 -2.05 -0.71 -22.28
CA GLN A 231 -3.30 -0.69 -21.53
C GLN A 231 -4.36 -1.56 -22.24
N LEU A 232 -4.95 -2.54 -21.53
CA LEU A 232 -6.04 -3.34 -22.09
C LEU A 232 -7.35 -2.56 -22.14
N SER A 233 -7.89 -2.42 -23.34
CA SER A 233 -9.29 -2.07 -23.57
C SER A 233 -10.12 -3.36 -23.71
N ASP A 234 -10.76 -3.83 -22.64
CA ASP A 234 -11.63 -5.02 -22.73
C ASP A 234 -13.01 -4.64 -23.31
N THR A 235 -13.20 -4.89 -24.61
CA THR A 235 -14.50 -4.75 -25.27
C THR A 235 -15.44 -5.94 -25.03
N GLY A 236 -15.14 -6.80 -24.06
CA GLY A 236 -15.91 -8.01 -23.73
C GLY A 236 -15.60 -9.23 -24.61
N LYS A 237 -14.62 -9.14 -25.52
CA LYS A 237 -14.12 -10.25 -26.36
C LYS A 237 -12.62 -10.53 -26.18
N GLY A 238 -12.04 -10.10 -25.06
CA GLY A 238 -10.62 -10.32 -24.76
C GLY A 238 -9.67 -9.24 -25.26
N GLY A 239 -10.16 -8.11 -25.78
CA GLY A 239 -9.34 -6.95 -26.15
C GLY A 239 -8.16 -7.25 -27.09
N SER A 240 -7.07 -6.49 -26.95
CA SER A 240 -5.85 -6.65 -27.74
C SER A 240 -5.14 -7.99 -27.47
N ILE A 241 -5.18 -8.51 -26.24
CA ILE A 241 -4.55 -9.79 -25.87
C ILE A 241 -5.23 -10.99 -26.55
N GLY A 242 -6.57 -11.04 -26.58
CA GLY A 242 -7.31 -12.07 -27.32
C GLY A 242 -7.05 -11.99 -28.83
N GLY A 243 -6.91 -10.77 -29.36
CA GLY A 243 -6.50 -10.52 -30.74
C GLY A 243 -5.07 -11.01 -31.03
N ARG A 244 -4.13 -10.77 -30.11
CA ARG A 244 -2.73 -11.23 -30.19
C ARG A 244 -2.65 -12.75 -30.20
N ILE A 245 -3.34 -13.42 -29.26
CA ILE A 245 -3.43 -14.89 -29.21
C ILE A 245 -3.98 -15.42 -30.53
N THR A 246 -5.10 -14.88 -31.00
CA THR A 246 -5.72 -15.29 -32.27
C THR A 246 -4.78 -15.10 -33.47
N LYS A 247 -4.07 -13.96 -33.55
CA LYS A 247 -3.15 -13.64 -34.65
C LYS A 247 -1.95 -14.58 -34.67
N ASN A 248 -1.39 -14.90 -33.50
CA ASN A 248 -0.23 -15.77 -33.39
C ASN A 248 -0.56 -17.21 -33.76
N LEU A 249 -1.71 -17.71 -33.28
CA LEU A 249 -2.21 -19.04 -33.67
C LEU A 249 -2.46 -19.13 -35.17
N LYS A 250 -3.05 -18.10 -35.80
CA LYS A 250 -3.26 -18.07 -37.27
C LYS A 250 -1.98 -18.08 -38.09
N ASN A 251 -0.94 -17.45 -37.59
CA ASN A 251 0.33 -17.31 -38.30
C ASN A 251 1.35 -18.41 -37.92
N ALA A 252 0.93 -19.42 -37.16
CA ALA A 252 1.81 -20.45 -36.59
C ALA A 252 3.06 -19.87 -35.88
N ARG A 253 2.90 -18.69 -35.26
CA ARG A 253 3.95 -18.04 -34.47
C ARG A 253 3.84 -18.53 -33.03
N GLY A 254 4.55 -19.63 -32.73
CA GLY A 254 4.73 -20.16 -31.37
C GLY A 254 5.92 -19.52 -30.66
N GLY A 255 6.13 -19.89 -29.39
CA GLY A 255 7.31 -19.44 -28.63
C GLY A 255 7.20 -18.04 -28.02
N GLU A 256 6.00 -17.45 -27.97
CA GLU A 256 5.78 -16.13 -27.38
C GLU A 256 5.22 -16.23 -25.97
N VAL A 257 5.83 -15.49 -25.05
CA VAL A 257 5.31 -15.28 -23.69
C VAL A 257 4.62 -13.93 -23.62
N LEU A 258 3.35 -13.92 -23.23
CA LEU A 258 2.56 -12.72 -22.96
C LEU A 258 2.47 -12.52 -21.46
N VAL A 259 2.61 -11.29 -20.98
CA VAL A 259 2.51 -10.97 -19.55
C VAL A 259 1.30 -10.10 -19.28
N LEU A 260 0.48 -10.54 -18.32
CA LEU A 260 -0.68 -9.80 -17.84
C LEU A 260 -0.36 -9.15 -16.49
N PHE A 261 -0.21 -7.82 -16.52
CA PHE A 261 -0.07 -6.97 -15.36
C PHE A 261 -1.41 -6.47 -14.82
N GLY A 262 -1.40 -6.05 -13.57
CA GLY A 262 -2.50 -5.35 -12.93
C GLY A 262 -2.41 -5.48 -11.42
N GLY A 263 -2.97 -4.49 -10.72
CA GLY A 263 -3.01 -4.44 -9.26
C GLY A 263 -3.68 -5.66 -8.63
N LYS A 264 -3.54 -5.76 -7.30
CA LYS A 264 -4.23 -6.76 -6.50
C LYS A 264 -5.75 -6.62 -6.71
N GLY A 265 -6.46 -7.73 -6.94
CA GLY A 265 -7.91 -7.64 -7.13
C GLY A 265 -8.38 -7.01 -8.47
N ALA A 266 -7.49 -6.64 -9.40
CA ALA A 266 -7.85 -6.17 -10.74
C ALA A 266 -8.62 -7.24 -11.58
N GLY A 267 -8.63 -8.49 -11.11
CA GLY A 267 -9.39 -9.58 -11.73
C GLY A 267 -8.65 -10.27 -12.87
N LYS A 268 -7.32 -10.40 -12.78
CA LYS A 268 -6.45 -11.09 -13.75
C LYS A 268 -6.92 -12.53 -14.02
N SER A 269 -7.01 -13.35 -12.97
CA SER A 269 -7.50 -14.73 -13.07
C SER A 269 -8.93 -14.80 -13.60
N THR A 270 -9.81 -13.91 -13.15
CA THR A 270 -11.20 -13.82 -13.64
C THR A 270 -11.26 -13.48 -15.13
N PHE A 271 -10.42 -12.56 -15.60
CA PHE A 271 -10.29 -12.18 -17.01
C PHE A 271 -9.78 -13.36 -17.85
N ILE A 272 -8.71 -14.03 -17.41
CA ILE A 272 -8.12 -15.20 -18.07
C ILE A 272 -9.15 -16.31 -18.23
N ARG A 273 -9.82 -16.69 -17.13
CA ARG A 273 -10.84 -17.75 -17.11
C ARG A 273 -12.02 -17.40 -18.02
N ARG A 274 -12.46 -16.14 -18.02
CA ARG A 274 -13.50 -15.69 -18.94
C ARG A 274 -13.07 -15.80 -20.41
N LEU A 275 -11.86 -15.36 -20.73
CA LEU A 275 -11.31 -15.35 -22.08
C LEU A 275 -11.11 -16.75 -22.66
N LEU A 276 -10.70 -17.73 -21.84
CA LEU A 276 -10.31 -19.04 -22.32
C LEU A 276 -11.35 -20.15 -22.06
N ARG A 277 -12.14 -20.05 -20.97
CA ARG A 277 -13.06 -21.12 -20.55
C ARG A 277 -14.54 -20.75 -20.73
N HIS A 278 -14.98 -19.61 -20.19
CA HIS A 278 -16.42 -19.29 -20.14
C HIS A 278 -16.99 -18.66 -21.40
N THR A 279 -16.32 -17.63 -21.94
CA THR A 279 -16.79 -16.91 -23.12
C THR A 279 -15.67 -16.74 -24.14
N PRO A 280 -14.99 -17.82 -24.56
CA PRO A 280 -13.93 -17.72 -25.55
C PRO A 280 -14.48 -17.22 -26.89
N PRO A 281 -13.75 -16.33 -27.59
CA PRO A 281 -14.02 -16.05 -28.99
C PRO A 281 -14.17 -17.37 -29.77
N ARG A 282 -15.21 -17.48 -30.61
CA ARG A 282 -15.54 -18.72 -31.35
C ARG A 282 -14.31 -19.37 -31.99
N TRP A 283 -13.47 -18.54 -32.62
CA TRP A 283 -12.26 -19.02 -33.28
C TRP A 283 -11.27 -19.68 -32.31
N LEU A 284 -11.04 -19.10 -31.12
CA LEU A 284 -10.17 -19.72 -30.09
C LEU A 284 -10.76 -21.03 -29.58
N ARG A 285 -12.07 -21.06 -29.32
CA ARG A 285 -12.75 -22.29 -28.86
C ARG A 285 -12.61 -23.44 -29.86
N ASP A 286 -12.72 -23.14 -31.15
CA ASP A 286 -12.76 -24.17 -32.19
C ASP A 286 -11.35 -24.57 -32.69
N ASN A 287 -10.32 -23.73 -32.47
CA ASN A 287 -8.96 -23.91 -33.02
C ASN A 287 -7.85 -23.89 -31.96
N ALA A 288 -8.16 -24.00 -30.67
CA ALA A 288 -7.15 -24.02 -29.61
C ALA A 288 -7.43 -25.07 -28.53
N VAL A 289 -6.36 -25.59 -27.93
CA VAL A 289 -6.34 -26.35 -26.68
C VAL A 289 -5.71 -25.47 -25.61
N THR A 290 -6.40 -25.29 -24.49
CA THR A 290 -5.97 -24.39 -23.41
C THR A 290 -5.60 -25.17 -22.16
N ALA A 291 -4.42 -24.92 -21.61
CA ALA A 291 -4.03 -25.42 -20.28
C ALA A 291 -3.91 -24.24 -19.31
N VAL A 292 -4.53 -24.32 -18.13
CA VAL A 292 -4.47 -23.25 -17.11
C VAL A 292 -3.92 -23.83 -15.82
N VAL A 293 -2.71 -23.39 -15.49
CA VAL A 293 -1.97 -23.79 -14.31
C VAL A 293 -2.11 -22.70 -13.25
N ASP A 294 -2.96 -22.96 -12.24
CA ASP A 294 -3.17 -22.06 -11.11
C ASP A 294 -2.15 -22.31 -9.99
N MET A 295 -1.27 -21.35 -9.70
CA MET A 295 -0.18 -21.53 -8.75
C MET A 295 -0.55 -21.28 -7.27
N LEU A 296 -1.81 -20.92 -6.96
CA LEU A 296 -2.26 -20.50 -5.63
C LEU A 296 -1.89 -21.46 -4.48
N GLU A 297 -2.01 -22.77 -4.71
CA GLU A 297 -1.87 -23.82 -3.68
C GLU A 297 -0.51 -24.53 -3.73
N VAL A 298 0.41 -24.04 -4.56
CA VAL A 298 1.69 -24.70 -4.80
C VAL A 298 2.76 -24.06 -3.91
N PRO A 299 3.48 -24.82 -3.05
CA PRO A 299 4.50 -24.26 -2.17
C PRO A 299 5.66 -23.59 -2.92
N GLU A 300 6.33 -22.62 -2.27
CA GLU A 300 7.52 -21.91 -2.79
C GLU A 300 8.78 -22.80 -2.83
N ASP A 301 8.74 -23.85 -3.64
CA ASP A 301 9.89 -24.71 -3.93
C ASP A 301 10.02 -24.90 -5.44
N LYS A 302 11.18 -24.55 -6.00
CA LYS A 302 11.40 -24.54 -7.46
C LYS A 302 11.14 -25.91 -8.10
N SER A 303 11.54 -27.00 -7.45
CA SER A 303 11.37 -28.37 -7.97
C SER A 303 9.89 -28.78 -7.99
N ARG A 304 9.16 -28.50 -6.88
CA ARG A 304 7.72 -28.71 -6.81
C ARG A 304 6.96 -27.86 -7.81
N ILE A 305 7.30 -26.58 -7.93
CA ILE A 305 6.68 -25.67 -8.89
C ILE A 305 6.85 -26.19 -10.32
N HIS A 306 8.08 -26.52 -10.72
CA HIS A 306 8.36 -27.05 -12.05
C HIS A 306 7.57 -28.32 -12.34
N SER A 307 7.67 -29.32 -11.45
CA SER A 307 6.97 -30.59 -11.62
C SER A 307 5.44 -30.44 -11.60
N GLU A 308 4.89 -29.51 -10.82
CA GLU A 308 3.45 -29.21 -10.76
C GLU A 308 2.96 -28.58 -12.06
N ILE A 309 3.71 -27.61 -12.60
CA ILE A 309 3.37 -26.97 -13.87
C ILE A 309 3.27 -28.03 -14.96
N TRP A 310 4.32 -28.83 -15.18
CA TRP A 310 4.30 -29.85 -16.23
C TRP A 310 3.23 -30.92 -16.02
N ARG A 311 2.96 -31.32 -14.78
CA ARG A 311 1.91 -32.30 -14.49
C ARG A 311 0.52 -31.76 -14.83
N ARG A 312 0.24 -30.49 -14.49
CA ARG A 312 -1.03 -29.85 -14.83
C ARG A 312 -1.16 -29.57 -16.33
N LEU A 313 -0.05 -29.24 -17.00
CA LEU A 313 -0.02 -29.12 -18.46
C LEU A 313 -0.40 -30.43 -19.12
N VAL A 314 0.25 -31.55 -18.77
CA VAL A 314 -0.07 -32.86 -19.33
C VAL A 314 -1.55 -33.20 -19.11
N ARG A 315 -2.08 -32.97 -17.91
CA ARG A 315 -3.49 -33.22 -17.59
C ARG A 315 -4.44 -32.40 -18.47
N ASP A 316 -4.18 -31.11 -18.65
CA ASP A 316 -5.08 -30.21 -19.39
C ASP A 316 -4.91 -30.36 -20.92
N LEU A 317 -3.73 -30.75 -21.41
CA LEU A 317 -3.46 -30.99 -22.82
C LEU A 317 -3.92 -32.38 -23.30
N ASP A 318 -4.03 -33.37 -22.41
CA ASP A 318 -4.52 -34.72 -22.74
C ASP A 318 -6.06 -34.77 -22.86
N VAL A 319 -6.61 -33.93 -23.73
CA VAL A 319 -8.06 -33.76 -23.94
C VAL A 319 -8.74 -35.08 -24.33
N ASP A 320 -8.07 -35.88 -25.14
CA ASP A 320 -8.59 -37.16 -25.66
C ASP A 320 -8.25 -38.35 -24.73
N GLN A 321 -7.64 -38.11 -23.56
CA GLN A 321 -7.19 -39.13 -22.60
C GLN A 321 -6.27 -40.18 -23.24
N THR A 322 -5.43 -39.75 -24.17
CA THR A 322 -4.50 -40.58 -24.93
C THR A 322 -3.54 -41.29 -23.99
N LEU A 323 -3.07 -40.65 -22.90
CA LEU A 323 -2.16 -41.28 -21.94
C LEU A 323 -2.78 -42.45 -21.17
N SER A 324 -4.11 -42.53 -21.16
CA SER A 324 -4.88 -43.64 -20.56
C SER A 324 -5.29 -44.71 -21.59
N SER A 325 -4.95 -44.53 -22.87
CA SER A 325 -5.26 -45.46 -23.94
C SER A 325 -4.37 -46.71 -23.92
N SER A 326 -4.67 -47.66 -24.81
CA SER A 326 -3.88 -48.90 -24.92
C SER A 326 -2.43 -48.62 -25.30
N ARG A 327 -1.53 -49.55 -24.97
CA ARG A 327 -0.11 -49.44 -25.28
C ARG A 327 0.12 -49.22 -26.78
N GLU A 328 -0.66 -49.88 -27.64
CA GLU A 328 -0.55 -49.74 -29.09
C GLU A 328 -0.86 -48.31 -29.55
N VAL A 329 -1.88 -47.67 -28.96
CA VAL A 329 -2.23 -46.27 -29.23
C VAL A 329 -1.11 -45.35 -28.76
N LEU A 330 -0.58 -45.56 -27.55
CA LEU A 330 0.53 -44.77 -27.02
C LEU A 330 1.77 -44.83 -27.92
N LEU A 331 2.17 -46.03 -28.36
CA LEU A 331 3.34 -46.22 -29.22
C LEU A 331 3.15 -45.61 -30.61
N ARG A 332 1.92 -45.58 -31.13
CA ARG A 332 1.61 -44.98 -32.44
C ARG A 332 1.54 -43.45 -32.35
N ASP A 333 0.81 -42.92 -31.38
CA ASP A 333 0.37 -41.53 -31.39
C ASP A 333 1.25 -40.62 -30.53
N LEU A 334 1.85 -41.12 -29.45
CA LEU A 334 2.67 -40.32 -28.54
C LEU A 334 4.14 -40.72 -28.59
N PHE A 335 4.45 -42.01 -28.56
CA PHE A 335 5.81 -42.52 -28.30
C PHE A 335 6.51 -43.10 -29.52
N SER A 336 6.05 -42.76 -30.73
CA SER A 336 6.53 -43.36 -31.98
C SER A 336 8.05 -43.25 -32.19
N ASP A 337 8.63 -42.10 -31.85
CA ASP A 337 10.06 -41.79 -31.95
C ASP A 337 10.90 -42.59 -30.94
N ARG A 338 10.49 -42.60 -29.66
CA ARG A 338 11.15 -43.36 -28.61
C ARG A 338 11.00 -44.87 -28.84
N PHE A 339 9.85 -45.31 -29.34
CA PHE A 339 9.60 -46.70 -29.69
C PHE A 339 10.46 -47.19 -30.86
N GLU A 340 10.62 -46.37 -31.90
CA GLU A 340 11.51 -46.68 -33.02
C GLU A 340 12.97 -46.82 -32.56
N THR A 341 13.42 -45.91 -31.69
CA THR A 341 14.76 -45.96 -31.10
C THR A 341 14.95 -47.22 -30.24
N ALA A 342 14.01 -47.49 -29.33
CA ALA A 342 14.05 -48.66 -28.46
C ALA A 342 14.01 -49.98 -29.25
N SER A 343 13.27 -50.00 -30.36
CA SER A 343 13.21 -51.17 -31.26
C SER A 343 14.56 -51.50 -31.90
N ARG A 344 15.43 -50.50 -32.09
CA ARG A 344 16.79 -50.67 -32.62
C ARG A 344 17.84 -50.93 -31.54
N GLN A 345 17.53 -50.60 -30.28
CA GLN A 345 18.44 -50.65 -29.15
C GLN A 345 17.94 -51.65 -28.10
N GLU A 346 17.24 -51.20 -27.05
CA GLU A 346 16.89 -52.00 -25.87
C GLU A 346 16.02 -53.22 -26.15
N LEU A 347 15.26 -53.21 -27.25
CA LEU A 347 14.39 -54.32 -27.67
C LEU A 347 15.03 -55.17 -28.77
N SER A 348 16.22 -54.80 -29.25
CA SER A 348 16.93 -55.52 -30.31
C SER A 348 17.33 -56.92 -29.84
N GLY A 349 17.13 -57.93 -30.70
CA GLY A 349 17.42 -59.32 -30.39
C GLY A 349 16.38 -60.05 -29.52
N LEU A 350 15.36 -59.34 -29.01
CA LEU A 350 14.25 -59.96 -28.30
C LEU A 350 13.14 -60.40 -29.29
N PRO A 351 12.52 -61.58 -29.10
CA PRO A 351 11.43 -62.02 -29.96
C PRO A 351 10.20 -61.12 -29.77
N ARG A 352 9.71 -60.52 -30.87
CA ARG A 352 8.52 -59.66 -30.86
C ARG A 352 7.32 -60.41 -30.26
N GLY A 353 6.73 -59.85 -29.22
CA GLY A 353 5.60 -60.44 -28.50
C GLY A 353 5.97 -61.47 -27.42
N GLY A 354 7.26 -61.77 -27.22
CA GLY A 354 7.72 -62.59 -26.10
C GLY A 354 7.53 -61.89 -24.75
N GLU A 355 7.52 -62.67 -23.66
CA GLU A 355 7.31 -62.17 -22.30
C GLU A 355 8.37 -61.11 -21.91
N ILE A 356 9.64 -61.40 -22.14
CA ILE A 356 10.78 -60.48 -21.87
C ILE A 356 10.68 -59.20 -22.70
N TYR A 357 10.27 -59.31 -23.98
CA TYR A 357 10.05 -58.14 -24.84
C TYR A 357 8.94 -57.25 -24.27
N ASN A 358 7.82 -57.85 -23.85
CA ASN A 358 6.68 -57.13 -23.32
C ASN A 358 6.98 -56.46 -21.97
N ASP A 359 7.68 -57.14 -21.08
CA ASP A 359 8.08 -56.59 -19.78
C ASP A 359 9.02 -55.39 -19.93
N ARG A 360 10.03 -55.53 -20.80
CA ARG A 360 10.95 -54.43 -21.13
C ARG A 360 10.23 -53.25 -21.78
N LEU A 361 9.34 -53.50 -22.73
CA LEU A 361 8.56 -52.47 -23.40
C LEU A 361 7.59 -51.77 -22.43
N ASN A 362 6.95 -52.50 -21.52
CA ASN A 362 6.08 -51.91 -20.48
C ASN A 362 6.87 -51.00 -19.54
N SER A 363 8.09 -51.41 -19.15
CA SER A 363 8.99 -50.60 -18.34
C SER A 363 9.39 -49.30 -19.05
N LEU A 364 9.72 -49.38 -20.34
CA LEU A 364 10.05 -48.21 -21.16
C LEU A 364 8.85 -47.26 -21.31
N VAL A 365 7.66 -47.78 -21.64
CA VAL A 365 6.43 -46.99 -21.75
C VAL A 365 6.09 -46.31 -20.42
N SER A 366 6.25 -47.02 -19.29
CA SER A 366 6.07 -46.44 -17.96
C SER A 366 7.04 -45.28 -17.70
N ALA A 367 8.32 -45.45 -18.05
CA ALA A 367 9.33 -44.40 -17.93
C ALA A 367 9.00 -43.19 -18.82
N TRP A 368 8.58 -43.40 -20.07
CA TRP A 368 8.22 -42.31 -20.98
C TRP A 368 6.96 -41.57 -20.53
N LYS A 369 5.98 -42.26 -19.94
CA LYS A 369 4.80 -41.62 -19.33
C LYS A 369 5.14 -40.72 -18.14
N ASN A 370 6.20 -41.04 -17.41
CA ASN A 370 6.65 -40.23 -16.27
C ASN A 370 7.49 -39.01 -16.69
N ASP A 371 7.91 -38.96 -17.95
CA ASP A 371 8.58 -37.81 -18.54
C ASP A 371 7.52 -36.80 -19.03
N LEU A 372 7.11 -35.93 -18.11
CA LEU A 372 5.99 -35.00 -18.31
C LEU A 372 6.27 -33.95 -19.39
N GLU A 373 7.51 -33.47 -19.50
CA GLU A 373 7.94 -32.53 -20.55
C GLU A 373 7.78 -33.15 -21.93
N TYR A 374 8.28 -34.38 -22.09
CA TYR A 374 8.13 -35.12 -23.33
C TYR A 374 6.65 -35.40 -23.65
N CYS A 375 5.87 -35.86 -22.66
CA CYS A 375 4.44 -36.09 -22.85
C CYS A 375 3.69 -34.81 -23.28
N ALA A 376 3.94 -33.69 -22.62
CA ALA A 376 3.34 -32.40 -22.96
C ALA A 376 3.72 -31.96 -24.38
N THR A 377 4.99 -32.15 -24.77
CA THR A 377 5.48 -31.85 -26.12
C THR A 377 4.74 -32.66 -27.18
N ARG A 378 4.62 -33.98 -26.99
CA ARG A 378 3.92 -34.86 -27.94
C ARG A 378 2.41 -34.58 -28.01
N LEU A 379 1.77 -34.24 -26.88
CA LEU A 379 0.36 -33.81 -26.85
C LEU A 379 0.14 -32.49 -27.58
N ALA A 380 1.07 -31.53 -27.45
CA ALA A 380 1.04 -30.28 -28.18
C ALA A 380 1.23 -30.47 -29.69
N GLU A 381 2.18 -31.32 -30.10
CA GLU A 381 2.40 -31.69 -31.51
C GLU A 381 1.16 -32.37 -32.12
N ASN A 382 0.52 -33.29 -31.38
CA ASN A 382 -0.72 -33.93 -31.82
C ASN A 382 -1.86 -32.93 -31.98
N SER A 383 -1.98 -31.97 -31.04
CA SER A 383 -2.96 -30.88 -31.15
C SER A 383 -2.72 -30.03 -32.41
N ALA A 384 -1.46 -29.69 -32.68
CA ALA A 384 -1.06 -28.94 -33.87
C ALA A 384 -1.35 -29.72 -35.17
N ALA A 385 -1.09 -31.02 -35.19
CA ALA A 385 -1.42 -31.90 -36.32
C ALA A 385 -2.93 -31.99 -36.57
N ALA A 386 -3.75 -31.87 -35.52
CA ALA A 386 -5.21 -31.75 -35.60
C ALA A 386 -5.70 -30.34 -35.97
N GLY A 387 -4.79 -29.40 -36.30
CA GLY A 387 -5.12 -28.02 -36.65
C GLY A 387 -5.46 -27.12 -35.46
N LYS A 388 -5.15 -27.56 -34.23
CA LYS A 388 -5.39 -26.78 -33.01
C LYS A 388 -4.09 -26.20 -32.45
N GLY A 389 -4.10 -24.92 -32.15
CA GLY A 389 -3.01 -24.25 -31.44
C GLY A 389 -3.03 -24.54 -29.93
N VAL A 390 -1.87 -24.47 -29.28
CA VAL A 390 -1.77 -24.62 -27.82
C VAL A 390 -1.65 -23.25 -27.16
N VAL A 391 -2.43 -23.03 -26.11
CA VAL A 391 -2.36 -21.83 -25.25
C VAL A 391 -2.18 -22.29 -23.82
N VAL A 392 -1.05 -21.90 -23.22
CA VAL A 392 -0.74 -22.19 -21.83
C VAL A 392 -0.94 -20.94 -21.00
N VAL A 393 -1.49 -21.08 -19.79
CA VAL A 393 -1.53 -20.02 -18.80
C VAL A 393 -0.88 -20.48 -17.50
N ILE A 394 0.01 -19.65 -16.96
CA ILE A 394 0.53 -19.77 -15.60
C ILE A 394 -0.02 -18.59 -14.79
N ASP A 395 -1.05 -18.86 -13.97
CA ASP A 395 -1.81 -17.85 -13.24
C ASP A 395 -1.40 -17.82 -11.76
N ASN A 396 -1.68 -16.72 -11.06
CA ASN A 396 -1.36 -16.48 -9.64
C ASN A 396 0.13 -16.65 -9.26
N THR A 397 1.06 -16.54 -10.21
CA THR A 397 2.50 -16.50 -9.87
C THR A 397 2.85 -15.27 -9.03
N ASP A 398 2.01 -14.24 -9.08
CA ASP A 398 2.17 -13.00 -8.35
C ASP A 398 2.07 -13.14 -6.81
N GLN A 399 1.74 -14.32 -6.27
CA GLN A 399 1.72 -14.58 -4.83
C GLN A 399 3.09 -14.94 -4.25
N TYR A 400 4.03 -15.33 -5.11
CA TYR A 400 5.34 -15.79 -4.69
C TYR A 400 6.33 -14.67 -4.41
N SER A 401 7.42 -15.00 -3.71
CA SER A 401 8.61 -14.15 -3.66
C SER A 401 9.20 -13.87 -5.05
N GLY A 402 9.84 -12.71 -5.22
CA GLY A 402 10.44 -12.28 -6.50
C GLY A 402 11.28 -13.36 -7.21
N PRO A 403 12.23 -14.03 -6.52
CA PRO A 403 13.06 -15.06 -7.14
C PRO A 403 12.30 -16.28 -7.67
N ILE A 404 11.15 -16.60 -7.06
CA ILE A 404 10.27 -17.68 -7.51
C ILE A 404 9.40 -17.21 -8.68
N GLN A 405 8.98 -15.95 -8.70
CA GLN A 405 8.29 -15.38 -9.87
C GLN A 405 9.18 -15.38 -11.11
N ASP A 406 10.45 -14.98 -10.96
CA ASP A 406 11.45 -15.02 -12.04
C ASP A 406 11.66 -16.44 -12.57
N PHE A 407 11.64 -17.43 -11.66
CA PHE A 407 11.67 -18.84 -12.02
C PHE A 407 10.42 -19.25 -12.82
N CYS A 408 9.22 -18.90 -12.36
CA CYS A 408 7.97 -19.17 -13.09
C CYS A 408 7.97 -18.53 -14.49
N PHE A 409 8.53 -17.32 -14.62
CA PHE A 409 8.68 -16.64 -15.90
C PHE A 409 9.66 -17.38 -16.83
N THR A 410 10.81 -17.83 -16.31
CA THR A 410 11.76 -18.64 -17.08
C THR A 410 11.14 -19.96 -17.53
N THR A 411 10.38 -20.62 -16.65
CA THR A 411 9.60 -21.83 -16.98
C THR A 411 8.55 -21.54 -18.05
N ALA A 412 7.89 -20.37 -18.02
CA ALA A 412 6.94 -19.97 -19.06
C ALA A 412 7.62 -19.83 -20.45
N GLN A 413 8.85 -19.30 -20.51
CA GLN A 413 9.64 -19.22 -21.73
C GLN A 413 10.04 -20.60 -22.24
N GLU A 414 10.47 -21.48 -21.33
CA GLU A 414 10.78 -22.87 -21.63
C GLU A 414 9.56 -23.57 -22.26
N ILE A 415 8.39 -23.46 -21.64
CA ILE A 415 7.14 -24.05 -22.14
C ILE A 415 6.79 -23.49 -23.52
N ALA A 416 6.84 -22.16 -23.69
CA ALA A 416 6.52 -21.52 -24.96
C ALA A 416 7.40 -22.07 -26.09
N ARG A 417 8.70 -22.23 -25.83
CA ARG A 417 9.67 -22.75 -26.80
C ARG A 417 9.48 -24.25 -27.05
N SER A 418 9.43 -25.07 -25.99
CA SER A 418 9.36 -26.53 -26.09
C SER A 418 8.06 -27.01 -26.73
N LEU A 419 6.93 -26.35 -26.42
CA LEU A 419 5.62 -26.70 -26.98
C LEU A 419 5.28 -25.92 -28.26
N SER A 420 6.14 -24.99 -28.70
CA SER A 420 5.84 -24.02 -29.77
C SER A 420 4.47 -23.34 -29.58
N CYS A 421 4.16 -22.96 -28.34
CA CYS A 421 2.85 -22.45 -27.93
C CYS A 421 2.90 -20.98 -27.53
N ILE A 422 1.73 -20.41 -27.25
CA ILE A 422 1.62 -19.11 -26.62
C ILE A 422 1.47 -19.33 -25.12
N THR A 423 2.32 -18.72 -24.31
CA THR A 423 2.25 -18.81 -22.86
C THR A 423 1.85 -17.46 -22.27
N LEU A 424 0.74 -17.41 -21.54
CA LEU A 424 0.32 -16.24 -20.77
C LEU A 424 0.74 -16.41 -19.31
N ILE A 425 1.38 -15.41 -18.73
CA ILE A 425 1.72 -15.41 -17.29
C ILE A 425 1.16 -14.16 -16.62
N SER A 426 0.55 -14.32 -15.45
CA SER A 426 0.03 -13.19 -14.67
C SER A 426 1.08 -12.67 -13.69
N MET A 427 1.40 -11.38 -13.72
CA MET A 427 2.39 -10.77 -12.82
C MET A 427 1.79 -9.60 -12.03
N ARG A 428 2.39 -9.34 -10.86
CA ARG A 428 2.19 -8.10 -10.09
C ARG A 428 3.06 -6.99 -10.66
N GLU A 429 2.54 -5.77 -10.57
CA GLU A 429 3.23 -4.60 -11.11
C GLU A 429 4.42 -4.23 -10.22
N GLU A 430 4.23 -4.22 -8.90
CA GLU A 430 5.26 -3.95 -7.89
C GLU A 430 6.48 -4.87 -7.98
N ARG A 431 6.34 -6.05 -8.58
CA ARG A 431 7.43 -7.03 -8.74
C ARG A 431 8.20 -6.88 -10.04
N PHE A 432 7.63 -6.21 -11.04
CA PHE A 432 8.25 -6.04 -12.35
C PHE A 432 9.59 -5.30 -12.27
N HIS A 433 9.68 -4.26 -11.43
CA HIS A 433 10.92 -3.49 -11.24
C HIS A 433 12.09 -4.38 -10.79
N ASN A 434 11.86 -5.25 -9.80
CA ASN A 434 12.90 -6.14 -9.28
C ASN A 434 13.35 -7.15 -10.34
N SER A 435 12.41 -7.81 -11.02
CA SER A 435 12.71 -8.76 -12.09
C SER A 435 13.47 -8.14 -13.27
N LYS A 436 13.24 -6.84 -13.53
CA LYS A 436 13.98 -6.08 -14.55
C LYS A 436 15.42 -5.80 -14.15
N ILE A 437 15.67 -5.38 -12.90
CA ILE A 437 17.02 -5.15 -12.38
C ILE A 437 17.88 -6.43 -12.49
N HIS A 438 17.25 -7.60 -12.30
CA HIS A 438 17.92 -8.90 -12.39
C HIS A 438 18.08 -9.42 -13.84
N GLY A 439 17.67 -8.66 -14.87
CA GLY A 439 17.88 -8.97 -16.29
C GLY A 439 16.97 -10.05 -16.89
N VAL A 440 16.08 -10.67 -16.10
CA VAL A 440 15.18 -11.75 -16.54
C VAL A 440 14.15 -11.25 -17.57
N LEU A 441 13.82 -9.96 -17.53
CA LEU A 441 12.82 -9.29 -18.37
C LEU A 441 13.44 -8.39 -19.47
N ASP A 442 14.69 -8.60 -19.87
CA ASP A 442 15.33 -7.81 -20.94
C ASP A 442 14.78 -8.07 -22.34
N ALA A 443 14.16 -9.23 -22.57
CA ALA A 443 13.54 -9.59 -23.85
C ALA A 443 12.14 -9.00 -24.09
N PHE A 444 11.64 -8.13 -23.21
CA PHE A 444 10.21 -7.81 -23.05
C PHE A 444 9.57 -6.85 -24.08
N GLN A 445 10.23 -6.46 -25.16
CA GLN A 445 9.69 -5.40 -26.03
C GLN A 445 8.32 -5.77 -26.65
N ASN A 446 7.24 -5.15 -26.15
CA ASN A 446 5.84 -5.22 -26.63
C ASN A 446 5.05 -6.51 -26.34
N SER A 447 5.31 -7.18 -25.21
CA SER A 447 4.57 -8.39 -24.78
C SER A 447 3.78 -8.23 -23.47
N GLY A 448 3.71 -7.01 -22.94
CA GLY A 448 3.03 -6.69 -21.69
C GLY A 448 1.66 -6.04 -21.85
N PHE A 449 0.71 -6.46 -21.04
CA PHE A 449 -0.65 -5.95 -21.03
C PHE A 449 -1.07 -5.59 -19.61
N HIS A 450 -1.51 -4.36 -19.37
CA HIS A 450 -2.04 -3.92 -18.08
C HIS A 450 -3.57 -4.04 -18.04
N LEU A 451 -4.08 -4.68 -16.98
CA LEU A 451 -5.49 -4.83 -16.69
C LEU A 451 -5.90 -3.92 -15.52
N SER A 452 -6.60 -2.82 -15.81
CA SER A 452 -7.15 -1.91 -14.78
C SER A 452 -8.24 -2.56 -13.94
N SER A 453 -8.50 -2.05 -12.74
CA SER A 453 -9.61 -2.51 -11.91
C SER A 453 -10.99 -2.10 -12.47
N PRO A 454 -12.02 -2.97 -12.46
CA PRO A 454 -13.37 -2.57 -12.86
C PRO A 454 -14.00 -1.56 -11.88
N LYS A 455 -15.09 -0.91 -12.30
CA LYS A 455 -15.80 0.06 -11.44
C LYS A 455 -16.41 -0.64 -10.21
N PRO A 456 -16.03 -0.29 -8.96
CA PRO A 456 -16.50 -0.98 -7.76
C PRO A 456 -18.02 -0.99 -7.63
N SER A 457 -18.69 0.15 -7.82
CA SER A 457 -20.14 0.25 -7.69
C SER A 457 -20.90 -0.66 -8.67
N THR A 458 -20.39 -0.83 -9.90
CA THR A 458 -20.98 -1.75 -10.88
C THR A 458 -20.82 -3.21 -10.46
N VAL A 459 -19.66 -3.58 -9.88
CA VAL A 459 -19.43 -4.94 -9.36
C VAL A 459 -20.41 -5.25 -8.23
N PHE A 460 -20.57 -4.34 -7.26
CA PHE A 460 -21.50 -4.51 -6.14
C PHE A 460 -22.95 -4.63 -6.62
N LEU A 461 -23.40 -3.73 -7.49
CA LEU A 461 -24.79 -3.73 -7.97
C LEU A 461 -25.13 -5.03 -8.70
N LYS A 462 -24.27 -5.50 -9.63
CA LYS A 462 -24.51 -6.77 -10.32
C LYS A 462 -24.57 -7.96 -9.38
N ARG A 463 -23.66 -8.03 -8.39
CA ARG A 463 -23.63 -9.13 -7.41
C ARG A 463 -24.84 -9.07 -6.46
N LEU A 464 -25.27 -7.89 -6.04
CA LEU A 464 -26.48 -7.70 -5.23
C LEU A 464 -27.73 -8.12 -6.00
N GLU A 465 -27.91 -7.63 -7.22
CA GLU A 465 -29.05 -7.97 -8.08
C GLU A 465 -29.12 -9.48 -8.36
N TYR A 466 -27.96 -10.10 -8.65
CA TYR A 466 -27.88 -11.54 -8.84
C TYR A 466 -28.27 -12.30 -7.56
N THR A 467 -27.76 -11.88 -6.40
CA THR A 467 -28.07 -12.49 -5.11
C THR A 467 -29.56 -12.39 -4.76
N ILE A 468 -30.16 -11.21 -4.96
CA ILE A 468 -31.59 -10.97 -4.74
C ILE A 468 -32.42 -11.86 -5.69
N GLY A 469 -32.01 -11.98 -6.95
CA GLY A 469 -32.65 -12.85 -7.93
C GLY A 469 -32.66 -14.34 -7.53
N LEU A 470 -31.55 -14.85 -6.97
CA LEU A 470 -31.46 -16.21 -6.46
C LEU A 470 -32.32 -16.41 -5.20
N LEU A 471 -32.28 -15.46 -4.25
CA LEU A 471 -33.07 -15.55 -3.02
C LEU A 471 -34.58 -15.51 -3.28
N ARG A 472 -35.04 -14.70 -4.24
CA ARG A 472 -36.46 -14.63 -4.62
C ARG A 472 -36.94 -15.86 -5.39
N ASN A 473 -36.04 -16.64 -6.00
CA ASN A 473 -36.39 -17.84 -6.75
C ASN A 473 -36.42 -19.08 -5.84
N GLU A 474 -37.61 -19.53 -5.44
CA GLU A 474 -37.79 -20.68 -4.53
C GLU A 474 -37.10 -21.96 -5.01
N LYS A 475 -37.05 -22.20 -6.33
CA LYS A 475 -36.43 -23.41 -6.90
C LYS A 475 -34.91 -23.39 -6.83
N ARG A 476 -34.32 -22.20 -6.70
CA ARG A 476 -32.87 -21.96 -6.78
C ARG A 476 -32.27 -21.50 -5.45
N ARG A 477 -33.09 -21.08 -4.49
CA ARG A 477 -32.63 -20.58 -3.19
C ARG A 477 -31.75 -21.58 -2.44
N SER A 478 -32.10 -22.86 -2.51
CA SER A 478 -31.34 -23.96 -1.91
C SER A 478 -29.92 -24.10 -2.47
N GLU A 479 -29.63 -23.50 -3.63
CA GLU A 479 -28.28 -23.44 -4.16
C GLU A 479 -27.36 -22.62 -3.25
N ILE A 480 -27.86 -21.59 -2.55
CA ILE A 480 -27.03 -20.60 -1.85
C ILE A 480 -27.27 -20.51 -0.34
N THR A 481 -28.39 -21.02 0.17
CA THR A 481 -28.68 -21.02 1.61
C THR A 481 -29.56 -22.20 2.01
N ALA A 482 -29.35 -22.69 3.23
CA ALA A 482 -30.19 -23.71 3.86
C ALA A 482 -31.40 -23.10 4.59
N ALA A 483 -31.52 -21.77 4.64
CA ALA A 483 -32.64 -21.10 5.30
C ALA A 483 -33.95 -21.38 4.56
N THR A 484 -34.96 -21.87 5.29
CA THR A 484 -36.30 -22.18 4.78
C THR A 484 -37.36 -21.17 5.22
N ASP A 485 -37.07 -20.39 6.26
CA ASP A 485 -37.97 -19.35 6.79
C ASP A 485 -38.19 -18.22 5.76
N ALA A 486 -39.41 -18.15 5.24
CA ALA A 486 -39.80 -17.19 4.21
C ALA A 486 -39.68 -15.74 4.67
N ASP A 487 -39.98 -15.43 5.94
CA ASP A 487 -39.91 -14.07 6.46
C ASP A 487 -38.45 -13.63 6.61
N LEU A 488 -37.60 -14.51 7.13
CA LEU A 488 -36.16 -14.25 7.23
C LEU A 488 -35.52 -14.02 5.85
N ILE A 489 -35.95 -14.76 4.83
CA ILE A 489 -35.43 -14.61 3.47
C ILE A 489 -35.94 -13.31 2.83
N ASN A 490 -37.20 -12.95 3.07
CA ASN A 490 -37.76 -11.67 2.63
C ASN A 490 -37.01 -10.49 3.27
N ASP A 491 -36.68 -10.59 4.56
CA ASP A 491 -35.85 -9.61 5.27
C ASP A 491 -34.44 -9.51 4.66
N CYS A 492 -33.81 -10.64 4.32
CA CYS A 492 -32.54 -10.64 3.60
C CYS A 492 -32.64 -9.90 2.25
N CYS A 493 -33.71 -10.15 1.47
CA CYS A 493 -33.91 -9.50 0.18
C CYS A 493 -34.09 -7.98 0.35
N LYS A 494 -34.99 -7.56 1.24
CA LYS A 494 -35.23 -6.14 1.55
C LYS A 494 -33.96 -5.43 2.00
N TYR A 495 -33.17 -6.05 2.88
CA TYR A 495 -31.91 -5.48 3.32
C TYR A 495 -30.91 -5.30 2.16
N LEU A 496 -30.73 -6.32 1.31
CA LEU A 496 -29.85 -6.21 0.14
C LEU A 496 -30.35 -5.17 -0.89
N GLU A 497 -31.66 -5.00 -1.02
CA GLU A 497 -32.28 -3.97 -1.88
C GLU A 497 -32.03 -2.56 -1.36
N ILE A 498 -32.14 -2.36 -0.03
CA ILE A 498 -31.78 -1.11 0.63
C ILE A 498 -30.31 -0.76 0.37
N VAL A 499 -29.41 -1.74 0.55
CA VAL A 499 -27.98 -1.57 0.28
C VAL A 499 -27.74 -1.24 -1.20
N ALA A 500 -28.40 -1.95 -2.12
CA ALA A 500 -28.30 -1.68 -3.56
C ALA A 500 -28.77 -0.26 -3.91
N SER A 501 -29.85 0.21 -3.30
CA SER A 501 -30.34 1.60 -3.46
C SER A 501 -29.28 2.60 -3.00
N GLY A 502 -28.66 2.34 -1.83
CA GLY A 502 -27.58 3.17 -1.29
C GLY A 502 -26.30 3.19 -2.16
N ILE A 503 -26.07 2.20 -3.01
CA ILE A 503 -24.95 2.19 -3.97
C ILE A 503 -25.32 2.88 -5.28
N ARG A 504 -26.60 2.86 -5.68
CA ARG A 504 -27.08 3.58 -6.88
C ARG A 504 -27.05 5.10 -6.68
N ASP A 505 -27.30 5.56 -5.47
CA ASP A 505 -27.21 6.98 -5.11
C ASP A 505 -25.74 7.45 -5.14
N THR A 506 -25.45 8.46 -5.96
CA THR A 506 -24.10 9.03 -6.11
C THR A 506 -23.69 9.88 -4.92
N GLU A 507 -24.64 10.41 -4.17
CA GLU A 507 -24.39 11.25 -2.98
C GLU A 507 -24.34 10.42 -1.68
N SER A 508 -24.63 9.13 -1.77
CA SER A 508 -24.63 8.24 -0.62
C SER A 508 -23.22 8.03 -0.07
N PRO A 509 -23.00 8.23 1.25
CA PRO A 509 -21.72 7.95 1.90
C PRO A 509 -21.23 6.52 1.68
N LEU A 510 -22.15 5.55 1.51
CA LEU A 510 -21.79 4.17 1.22
C LEU A 510 -21.12 4.05 -0.16
N ASN A 511 -21.69 4.69 -1.17
CA ASN A 511 -21.14 4.66 -2.52
C ASN A 511 -19.82 5.44 -2.62
N SER A 512 -19.76 6.63 -2.00
CA SER A 512 -18.53 7.44 -1.92
C SER A 512 -17.39 6.66 -1.27
N PHE A 513 -17.65 6.03 -0.12
CA PHE A 513 -16.67 5.20 0.60
C PHE A 513 -16.20 4.00 -0.24
N LEU A 514 -17.13 3.16 -0.72
CA LEU A 514 -16.77 1.95 -1.48
C LEU A 514 -16.08 2.28 -2.81
N THR A 515 -16.43 3.40 -3.45
CA THR A 515 -15.77 3.85 -4.69
C THR A 515 -14.35 4.33 -4.40
N ALA A 516 -14.15 5.10 -3.33
CA ALA A 516 -12.84 5.58 -2.93
C ALA A 516 -11.89 4.42 -2.55
N CYS A 517 -12.35 3.49 -1.72
CA CYS A 517 -11.56 2.33 -1.28
C CYS A 517 -11.27 1.30 -2.39
N GLY A 518 -11.97 1.36 -3.53
CA GLY A 518 -11.76 0.44 -4.65
C GLY A 518 -10.69 0.86 -5.66
N HIS A 519 -9.90 1.89 -5.34
CA HIS A 519 -8.78 2.30 -6.18
C HIS A 519 -7.69 1.22 -6.17
N GLY A 520 -7.61 0.44 -7.26
CA GLY A 520 -6.55 -0.56 -7.47
C GLY A 520 -6.69 -1.88 -6.71
N ASP A 521 -7.62 -2.01 -5.74
CA ASP A 521 -7.89 -3.29 -5.02
C ASP A 521 -9.39 -3.53 -4.71
N ILE A 522 -10.10 -4.16 -5.65
CA ILE A 522 -11.51 -4.56 -5.47
C ILE A 522 -11.67 -5.69 -4.46
N ARG A 523 -10.64 -6.51 -4.23
CA ARG A 523 -10.72 -7.61 -3.27
C ARG A 523 -10.86 -7.02 -1.87
N LEU A 524 -10.03 -6.04 -1.53
CA LEU A 524 -10.16 -5.28 -0.29
C LEU A 524 -11.55 -4.67 -0.15
N THR A 525 -12.05 -3.99 -1.18
CA THR A 525 -13.39 -3.37 -1.11
C THR A 525 -14.52 -4.39 -0.91
N LEU A 526 -14.43 -5.55 -1.56
CA LEU A 526 -15.39 -6.64 -1.36
C LEU A 526 -15.33 -7.14 0.09
N ASP A 527 -14.15 -7.30 0.68
CA ASP A 527 -14.01 -7.72 2.07
C ASP A 527 -14.57 -6.69 3.06
N LEU A 528 -14.30 -5.39 2.86
CA LEU A 528 -14.92 -4.30 3.62
C LEU A 528 -16.46 -4.32 3.51
N PHE A 529 -16.97 -4.57 2.31
CA PHE A 529 -18.41 -4.66 2.06
C PHE A 529 -19.04 -5.88 2.75
N ARG A 530 -18.37 -7.04 2.75
CA ARG A 530 -18.80 -8.24 3.48
C ARG A 530 -18.86 -7.96 4.98
N SER A 531 -17.85 -7.29 5.53
CA SER A 531 -17.80 -6.85 6.93
C SER A 531 -18.96 -5.91 7.27
N PHE A 532 -19.24 -4.92 6.42
CA PHE A 532 -20.38 -4.02 6.55
C PHE A 532 -21.73 -4.78 6.57
N LEU A 533 -21.93 -5.73 5.64
CA LEU A 533 -23.19 -6.49 5.55
C LEU A 533 -23.47 -7.33 6.80
N LEU A 534 -22.43 -7.84 7.45
CA LEU A 534 -22.54 -8.78 8.57
C LEU A 534 -22.36 -8.12 9.95
N SER A 535 -21.86 -6.89 10.01
CA SER A 535 -21.56 -6.18 11.25
C SER A 535 -22.81 -6.02 12.13
N GLY A 536 -22.63 -6.14 13.45
CA GLY A 536 -23.67 -5.83 14.44
C GLY A 536 -23.93 -4.34 14.62
N TYR A 537 -23.03 -3.47 14.12
CA TYR A 537 -23.24 -2.03 14.12
C TYR A 537 -24.21 -1.57 13.02
N THR A 538 -24.46 -2.42 12.03
CA THR A 538 -25.47 -2.18 11.00
C THR A 538 -26.85 -2.48 11.59
N ASN A 539 -27.66 -1.44 11.84
CA ASN A 539 -28.97 -1.59 12.49
C ASN A 539 -30.04 -2.11 11.50
N VAL A 540 -29.89 -3.37 11.10
CA VAL A 540 -30.73 -4.00 10.07
C VAL A 540 -32.22 -3.95 10.41
N GLN A 541 -32.61 -4.08 11.68
CA GLN A 541 -34.02 -4.01 12.06
C GLN A 541 -34.64 -2.64 11.74
N GLU A 542 -33.93 -1.56 12.07
CA GLU A 542 -34.38 -0.19 11.81
C GLU A 542 -34.50 0.08 10.29
N MET A 543 -33.58 -0.49 9.50
CA MET A 543 -33.63 -0.41 8.04
C MET A 543 -34.86 -1.13 7.47
N LEU A 544 -35.16 -2.32 7.98
CA LEU A 544 -36.29 -3.12 7.52
C LEU A 544 -37.63 -2.48 7.90
N ASP A 545 -37.74 -1.92 9.11
CA ASP A 545 -38.94 -1.23 9.59
C ASP A 545 -39.22 0.05 8.78
N ALA A 546 -38.17 0.77 8.37
CA ALA A 546 -38.30 2.00 7.58
C ALA A 546 -38.64 1.75 6.10
N GLY A 547 -38.24 0.61 5.53
CA GLY A 547 -38.45 0.24 4.13
C GLY A 547 -37.58 1.00 3.11
N GLY A 548 -37.27 2.27 3.37
CA GLY A 548 -36.28 3.08 2.65
C GLY A 548 -35.21 3.61 3.60
N TRP A 549 -33.96 3.67 3.15
CA TRP A 549 -32.84 4.10 4.00
C TRP A 549 -31.93 5.10 3.31
N ASN A 550 -31.56 6.16 4.04
CA ASN A 550 -30.53 7.10 3.62
C ASN A 550 -29.30 6.93 4.54
N PHE A 551 -28.24 6.35 3.99
CA PHE A 551 -27.02 6.05 4.74
C PHE A 551 -26.34 7.33 5.24
N GLN A 552 -26.00 7.35 6.51
CA GLN A 552 -25.14 8.39 7.09
C GLN A 552 -23.71 7.87 7.22
N ILE A 553 -22.72 8.76 7.12
CA ILE A 553 -21.30 8.39 7.16
C ILE A 553 -20.95 7.52 8.38
N HIS A 554 -21.45 7.85 9.56
CA HIS A 554 -21.21 7.09 10.79
C HIS A 554 -21.76 5.66 10.77
N GLN A 555 -22.81 5.42 9.97
CA GLN A 555 -23.41 4.10 9.79
C GLN A 555 -22.64 3.23 8.79
N VAL A 556 -21.74 3.83 8.00
CA VAL A 556 -20.88 3.12 7.05
C VAL A 556 -19.51 2.86 7.67
N ILE A 557 -18.89 3.88 8.25
CA ILE A 557 -17.51 3.82 8.74
C ILE A 557 -17.36 2.89 9.95
N LYS A 558 -18.26 2.98 10.94
CA LYS A 558 -18.14 2.16 12.17
C LYS A 558 -18.22 0.65 11.90
N PRO A 559 -19.20 0.14 11.12
CA PRO A 559 -19.24 -1.27 10.74
C PRO A 559 -18.00 -1.78 10.01
N VAL A 560 -17.28 -0.92 9.30
CA VAL A 560 -16.12 -1.30 8.49
C VAL A 560 -14.82 -1.23 9.30
N MET A 561 -14.62 -0.20 10.12
CA MET A 561 -13.39 -0.04 10.92
C MET A 561 -13.31 -0.99 12.11
N VAL A 562 -14.46 -1.31 12.73
CA VAL A 562 -14.54 -2.18 13.92
C VAL A 562 -15.68 -3.21 13.79
N PRO A 563 -15.63 -4.12 12.78
CA PRO A 563 -16.76 -4.99 12.46
C PRO A 563 -17.15 -5.97 13.57
N THR A 564 -16.16 -6.43 14.34
CA THR A 564 -16.26 -7.54 15.31
C THR A 564 -15.75 -7.17 16.69
N ARG A 565 -15.29 -5.94 16.90
CA ARG A 565 -14.71 -5.46 18.17
C ARG A 565 -15.31 -4.14 18.58
N TYR A 566 -15.23 -3.83 19.87
CA TYR A 566 -15.78 -2.60 20.42
C TYR A 566 -14.86 -1.40 20.22
N PHE A 567 -13.59 -1.56 20.55
CA PHE A 567 -12.57 -0.53 20.40
C PHE A 567 -11.76 -0.71 19.11
N TYR A 568 -11.32 0.40 18.55
CA TYR A 568 -10.45 0.40 17.38
C TYR A 568 -9.04 -0.06 17.75
N ASP A 569 -8.43 -0.80 16.83
CA ASP A 569 -7.05 -1.30 16.89
C ASP A 569 -6.49 -1.18 15.47
N GLU A 570 -5.40 -0.45 15.28
CA GLU A 570 -4.84 -0.20 13.95
C GLU A 570 -4.36 -1.48 13.28
N GLN A 571 -3.77 -2.42 14.02
CA GLN A 571 -3.21 -3.66 13.46
C GLN A 571 -4.29 -4.62 12.96
N LEU A 572 -5.49 -4.52 13.52
CA LEU A 572 -6.63 -5.36 13.18
C LEU A 572 -7.66 -4.62 12.31
N SER A 573 -7.42 -3.37 11.90
CA SER A 573 -8.33 -2.60 11.05
C SER A 573 -7.75 -2.45 9.66
N ASP A 574 -8.62 -2.52 8.65
CA ASP A 574 -8.22 -2.26 7.26
C ASP A 574 -7.99 -0.76 6.97
N ILE A 575 -8.52 0.12 7.81
CA ILE A 575 -8.36 1.58 7.71
C ILE A 575 -7.47 2.04 8.87
N PRO A 576 -6.25 2.56 8.60
CA PRO A 576 -5.32 2.96 9.64
C PRO A 576 -5.70 4.32 10.27
N ASN A 577 -5.04 4.64 11.38
CA ASN A 577 -5.18 5.91 12.06
C ASN A 577 -4.25 6.94 11.40
N ILE A 578 -4.83 7.88 10.67
CA ILE A 578 -4.11 8.94 9.95
C ILE A 578 -3.43 9.91 10.92
N PHE A 579 -3.92 9.99 12.16
CA PHE A 579 -3.37 10.82 13.24
C PHE A 579 -2.36 10.07 14.12
N GLN A 580 -1.99 8.84 13.80
CA GLN A 580 -0.99 8.11 14.58
C GLN A 580 0.38 8.76 14.40
N ALA A 581 0.99 9.21 15.50
CA ALA A 581 2.38 9.66 15.53
C ALA A 581 3.29 8.42 15.60
N ARG A 582 4.02 8.11 14.52
CA ARG A 582 4.60 6.77 14.33
C ARG A 582 6.02 6.65 14.89
N ASP A 583 6.86 7.66 14.67
CA ASP A 583 8.20 7.65 15.23
C ASP A 583 8.22 7.91 16.76
N SER A 584 9.07 7.15 17.46
CA SER A 584 9.18 7.20 18.92
C SER A 584 9.95 8.41 19.47
N ARG A 585 10.74 9.09 18.62
CA ARG A 585 11.56 10.24 19.02
C ARG A 585 10.91 11.56 18.61
N LEU A 586 10.64 11.70 17.31
CA LEU A 586 10.10 12.92 16.72
C LEU A 586 9.08 12.57 15.64
N ALA A 587 7.81 12.69 16.01
CA ALA A 587 6.68 12.46 15.13
C ALA A 587 5.62 13.55 15.26
N SER A 588 4.70 13.56 14.29
CA SER A 588 3.54 14.45 14.29
C SER A 588 2.26 13.70 13.99
N HIS A 589 1.18 14.08 14.68
CA HIS A 589 -0.18 13.64 14.36
C HIS A 589 -0.66 14.06 12.96
N PHE A 590 0.06 14.96 12.28
CA PHE A 590 -0.36 15.53 11.00
C PHE A 590 0.55 15.14 9.84
N THR A 591 1.60 14.33 10.04
CA THR A 591 2.56 13.94 8.97
C THR A 591 1.82 13.33 7.78
N SER A 592 0.98 12.32 8.00
CA SER A 592 0.21 11.66 6.94
C SER A 592 -0.71 12.63 6.18
N LEU A 593 -1.43 13.52 6.90
CA LEU A 593 -2.31 14.52 6.28
C LEU A 593 -1.52 15.58 5.50
N ARG A 594 -0.33 15.98 5.97
CA ARG A 594 0.57 16.90 5.24
C ARG A 594 1.09 16.28 3.95
N ILE A 595 1.45 14.99 3.98
CA ILE A 595 1.85 14.24 2.78
C ILE A 595 0.71 14.28 1.76
N LEU A 596 -0.50 13.86 2.18
CA LEU A 596 -1.67 13.84 1.31
C LEU A 596 -2.01 15.25 0.78
N ARG A 597 -1.98 16.29 1.63
CA ARG A 597 -2.25 17.68 1.22
C ARG A 597 -1.22 18.19 0.21
N ARG A 598 0.05 17.83 0.35
CA ARG A 598 1.10 18.21 -0.61
C ARG A 598 0.89 17.52 -1.96
N LEU A 599 0.60 16.22 -1.96
CA LEU A 599 0.28 15.46 -3.17
C LEU A 599 -1.00 15.97 -3.87
N ALA A 600 -2.01 16.35 -3.09
CA ALA A 600 -3.27 16.89 -3.60
C ALA A 600 -3.11 18.23 -4.34
N LYS A 601 -2.10 19.05 -3.99
CA LYS A 601 -1.86 20.34 -4.69
C LYS A 601 -1.39 20.15 -6.13
N ASN A 602 -0.74 19.03 -6.44
CA ASN A 602 -0.27 18.72 -7.79
C ASN A 602 -1.37 18.11 -8.67
N ILE A 603 -2.55 17.87 -8.09
CA ILE A 603 -3.75 17.43 -8.81
C ILE A 603 -4.49 18.68 -9.33
N GLY A 604 -3.95 19.28 -10.38
CA GLY A 604 -4.49 20.48 -11.01
C GLY A 604 -3.43 21.24 -11.82
N GLY A 605 -3.74 21.55 -13.09
CA GLY A 605 -2.81 22.19 -14.04
C GLY A 605 -2.63 21.44 -15.37
N GLY A 606 -3.24 20.27 -15.52
CA GLY A 606 -3.09 19.40 -16.70
C GLY A 606 -2.15 18.21 -16.47
N SER A 607 -1.39 18.23 -15.38
CA SER A 607 -0.56 17.13 -14.87
C SER A 607 -1.31 16.37 -13.77
N SER A 608 -1.49 15.05 -13.94
CA SER A 608 -1.83 14.12 -12.84
C SER A 608 -0.56 13.43 -12.36
N ASP A 609 0.49 14.23 -12.16
CA ASP A 609 1.85 13.74 -12.26
C ASP A 609 2.33 13.23 -10.90
N PHE A 610 3.12 12.16 -10.99
CA PHE A 610 3.84 11.62 -9.85
C PHE A 610 4.85 12.66 -9.35
N VAL A 611 4.96 12.77 -8.03
CA VAL A 611 5.88 13.67 -7.33
C VAL A 611 7.07 12.86 -6.86
N THR A 612 8.28 13.40 -7.03
CA THR A 612 9.49 12.70 -6.58
C THR A 612 9.49 12.56 -5.05
N ILE A 613 9.82 11.37 -4.55
CA ILE A 613 10.00 11.11 -3.12
C ILE A 613 11.15 11.95 -2.56
N ALA A 614 12.20 12.19 -3.35
CA ALA A 614 13.30 13.07 -2.97
C ALA A 614 12.81 14.48 -2.62
N GLU A 615 11.96 15.11 -3.45
CA GLU A 615 11.38 16.43 -3.16
C GLU A 615 10.54 16.40 -1.88
N LEU A 616 9.67 15.40 -1.72
CA LEU A 616 8.82 15.27 -0.54
C LEU A 616 9.65 15.07 0.73
N ARG A 617 10.59 14.13 0.72
CA ARG A 617 11.47 13.83 1.85
C ARG A 617 12.29 15.06 2.23
N SER A 618 12.91 15.74 1.25
CA SER A 618 13.67 16.98 1.52
C SER A 618 12.80 18.03 2.20
N TYR A 619 11.59 18.27 1.71
CA TYR A 619 10.66 19.21 2.36
C TYR A 619 10.36 18.83 3.81
N PHE A 620 10.08 17.55 4.09
CA PHE A 620 9.77 17.10 5.45
C PHE A 620 10.98 17.15 6.38
N VAL A 621 12.17 16.82 5.89
CA VAL A 621 13.42 16.89 6.65
C VAL A 621 13.81 18.34 6.95
N GLU A 622 13.71 19.23 5.96
CA GLU A 622 14.08 20.65 6.10
C GLU A 622 13.10 21.39 7.01
N THR A 623 11.79 21.14 6.86
CA THR A 623 10.74 21.85 7.61
C THR A 623 10.55 21.27 9.00
N PHE A 624 10.45 19.93 9.12
CA PHE A 624 10.01 19.27 10.36
C PHE A 624 11.11 18.47 11.05
N ARG A 625 12.20 18.12 10.34
CA ARG A 625 13.28 17.24 10.81
C ARG A 625 12.80 15.82 11.15
N MET A 626 11.69 15.40 10.55
CA MET A 626 10.95 14.15 10.82
C MET A 626 11.17 13.12 9.70
N ALA A 627 12.42 12.72 9.46
CA ALA A 627 12.75 11.78 8.37
C ALA A 627 12.12 10.40 8.57
N GLU A 628 12.26 9.84 9.78
CA GLU A 628 11.75 8.51 10.12
C GLU A 628 10.23 8.47 10.19
N ASP A 629 9.60 9.50 10.78
CA ASP A 629 8.13 9.60 10.80
C ASP A 629 7.56 9.74 9.38
N PHE A 630 8.23 10.50 8.50
CA PHE A 630 7.86 10.56 7.08
C PHE A 630 7.92 9.17 6.43
N ALA A 631 9.00 8.42 6.63
CA ALA A 631 9.17 7.09 6.04
C ALA A 631 8.09 6.10 6.54
N GLN A 632 7.83 6.07 7.86
CA GLN A 632 6.81 5.21 8.46
C GLN A 632 5.39 5.61 8.04
N CYS A 633 5.10 6.90 7.96
CA CYS A 633 3.82 7.38 7.42
C CYS A 633 3.66 7.03 5.94
N MET A 634 4.72 7.19 5.13
CA MET A 634 4.70 6.82 3.71
C MET A 634 4.44 5.32 3.51
N ASP A 635 5.07 4.47 4.32
CA ASP A 635 4.86 3.02 4.27
C ASP A 635 3.38 2.67 4.49
N ILE A 636 2.76 3.23 5.53
CA ILE A 636 1.34 3.02 5.82
C ILE A 636 0.42 3.60 4.72
N LEU A 637 0.77 4.76 4.17
CA LEU A 637 0.00 5.37 3.08
C LEU A 637 0.04 4.52 1.79
N LEU A 638 1.16 3.87 1.50
CA LEU A 638 1.31 2.94 0.37
C LEU A 638 0.59 1.61 0.65
N GLN A 639 0.82 1.00 1.82
CA GLN A 639 0.23 -0.29 2.20
C GLN A 639 -1.29 -0.30 2.16
N HIS A 640 -1.92 0.80 2.59
CA HIS A 640 -3.38 0.94 2.60
C HIS A 640 -3.93 1.67 1.36
N GLY A 641 -3.09 1.94 0.35
CA GLY A 641 -3.52 2.47 -0.95
C GLY A 641 -4.04 3.92 -0.94
N PHE A 642 -3.63 4.75 0.04
CA PHE A 642 -3.90 6.19 0.03
C PHE A 642 -2.98 6.96 -0.93
N VAL A 643 -1.79 6.40 -1.15
CA VAL A 643 -0.77 6.87 -2.09
C VAL A 643 -0.37 5.67 -2.95
N GLU A 644 -0.01 5.92 -4.20
CA GLU A 644 0.54 4.90 -5.10
C GLU A 644 1.88 5.34 -5.66
N ALA A 645 2.82 4.40 -5.75
CA ALA A 645 4.12 4.58 -6.38
C ALA A 645 4.04 4.39 -7.91
N ASN A 646 4.92 5.06 -8.66
CA ASN A 646 5.00 4.96 -10.12
C ASN A 646 5.34 3.54 -10.59
N ASN A 647 6.19 2.83 -9.84
CA ASN A 647 6.54 1.43 -10.01
C ASN A 647 5.58 0.46 -9.29
N ARG A 648 4.48 0.97 -8.72
CA ARG A 648 3.40 0.24 -8.04
C ARG A 648 3.77 -0.45 -6.72
N LEU A 649 4.97 -0.25 -6.16
CA LEU A 649 5.31 -0.74 -4.82
C LEU A 649 4.27 -0.29 -3.78
N ASP A 650 3.88 -1.23 -2.92
CA ASP A 650 2.89 -1.07 -1.84
C ASP A 650 3.54 -0.91 -0.46
N TYR A 651 4.86 -0.72 -0.40
CA TYR A 651 5.63 -0.41 0.80
C TYR A 651 6.66 0.66 0.48
N PHE A 652 7.14 1.36 1.52
CA PHE A 652 8.16 2.39 1.36
C PHE A 652 9.57 1.78 1.40
N ASP A 653 10.36 2.08 0.37
CA ASP A 653 11.78 1.71 0.22
C ASP A 653 12.48 2.72 -0.70
N GLU A 654 13.81 2.72 -0.74
CA GLU A 654 14.65 3.58 -1.58
C GLU A 654 14.37 3.39 -3.09
N SER A 655 13.80 2.25 -3.49
CA SER A 655 13.37 2.00 -4.87
C SER A 655 12.10 2.76 -5.28
N VAL A 656 11.38 3.38 -4.34
CA VAL A 656 10.22 4.24 -4.64
C VAL A 656 10.71 5.63 -5.07
N ASP A 657 10.71 5.88 -6.38
CA ASP A 657 11.17 7.15 -6.94
C ASP A 657 10.09 8.23 -6.90
N GLN A 658 8.87 7.93 -7.37
CA GLN A 658 7.79 8.91 -7.47
C GLN A 658 6.46 8.36 -6.98
N VAL A 659 5.63 9.23 -6.40
CA VAL A 659 4.33 8.87 -5.84
C VAL A 659 3.22 9.87 -6.18
N ARG A 660 1.97 9.43 -6.19
CA ARG A 660 0.79 10.30 -6.28
C ARG A 660 -0.30 9.83 -5.32
N THR A 661 -1.18 10.73 -4.88
CA THR A 661 -2.33 10.32 -4.04
C THR A 661 -3.40 9.61 -4.88
N THR A 662 -4.15 8.71 -4.25
CA THR A 662 -5.26 7.96 -4.85
C THR A 662 -6.61 8.63 -4.54
N ASN A 663 -7.69 8.14 -5.14
CA ASN A 663 -9.05 8.56 -4.74
C ASN A 663 -9.33 8.26 -3.26
N TYR A 664 -8.73 7.20 -2.71
CA TYR A 664 -8.85 6.89 -1.30
C TYR A 664 -8.10 7.89 -0.42
N GLY A 665 -6.88 8.28 -0.82
CA GLY A 665 -6.10 9.32 -0.14
C GLY A 665 -6.79 10.68 -0.14
N LEU A 666 -7.43 11.05 -1.26
CA LEU A 666 -8.25 12.24 -1.35
C LEU A 666 -9.49 12.15 -0.46
N TYR A 667 -10.19 11.02 -0.45
CA TYR A 667 -11.34 10.81 0.44
C TYR A 667 -10.93 10.91 1.93
N MET A 668 -9.77 10.35 2.29
CA MET A 668 -9.20 10.47 3.63
C MET A 668 -8.91 11.94 3.98
N LEU A 669 -8.22 12.67 3.11
CA LEU A 669 -7.82 14.08 3.31
C LEU A 669 -9.01 15.06 3.32
N ASN A 670 -10.08 14.78 2.57
CA ASN A 670 -11.17 15.74 2.40
C ASN A 670 -12.37 15.47 3.28
N GLU A 671 -12.61 14.21 3.63
CA GLU A 671 -13.83 13.79 4.33
C GLU A 671 -13.51 12.95 5.56
N LEU A 672 -13.04 11.71 5.40
CA LEU A 672 -13.02 10.70 6.46
C LEU A 672 -12.28 11.15 7.73
N ALA A 673 -11.09 11.72 7.59
CA ALA A 673 -10.25 12.16 8.73
C ALA A 673 -10.94 13.20 9.63
N PHE A 674 -11.94 13.92 9.11
CA PHE A 674 -12.62 15.00 9.82
C PHE A 674 -13.98 14.61 10.39
N THR A 675 -14.44 13.38 10.11
CA THR A 675 -15.73 12.90 10.60
C THR A 675 -15.67 12.54 12.09
N PHE A 676 -16.72 12.87 12.83
CA PHE A 676 -16.88 12.51 14.24
C PHE A 676 -16.64 11.02 14.48
N THR A 677 -17.15 10.15 13.60
CA THR A 677 -17.08 8.70 13.81
C THR A 677 -15.68 8.16 13.64
N TYR A 678 -14.89 8.71 12.72
CA TYR A 678 -13.50 8.32 12.57
C TYR A 678 -12.71 8.70 13.83
N LEU A 679 -12.82 9.95 14.29
CA LEU A 679 -12.15 10.45 15.47
C LEU A 679 -12.56 9.70 16.76
N ASP A 680 -13.86 9.43 16.90
CA ASP A 680 -14.44 8.68 18.02
C ASP A 680 -14.00 7.20 18.06
N LEU A 681 -13.42 6.68 16.99
CA LEU A 681 -12.84 5.34 16.94
C LEU A 681 -11.34 5.40 17.20
N VAL A 682 -10.59 6.20 16.42
CA VAL A 682 -9.12 6.15 16.42
C VAL A 682 -8.47 6.70 17.69
N PHE A 683 -9.20 7.46 18.52
CA PHE A 683 -8.67 7.98 19.80
C PHE A 683 -8.09 6.86 20.70
N ALA A 684 -8.64 5.64 20.63
CA ALA A 684 -8.25 4.54 21.50
C ALA A 684 -6.85 4.00 21.18
N ASP A 685 -6.46 4.05 19.92
CA ASP A 685 -5.16 3.60 19.42
C ASP A 685 -4.42 4.77 18.76
N CYS A 686 -3.99 5.70 19.63
CA CYS A 686 -3.26 6.90 19.27
C CYS A 686 -2.10 7.12 20.26
N ASN A 687 -0.95 7.58 19.75
CA ASN A 687 0.22 7.93 20.55
C ASN A 687 0.11 9.36 21.10
N TYR A 688 -0.28 9.51 22.37
CA TYR A 688 -0.43 10.82 23.02
C TYR A 688 0.88 11.33 23.60
N TYR A 689 1.07 12.65 23.55
CA TYR A 689 2.18 13.34 24.21
C TYR A 689 1.78 14.06 25.51
N ASP A 690 0.50 14.04 25.85
CA ASP A 690 -0.06 14.60 27.09
C ASP A 690 -0.70 13.44 27.90
N GLU A 691 -0.08 13.11 29.03
CA GLU A 691 -0.55 12.02 29.89
C GLU A 691 -1.95 12.29 30.46
N GLN A 692 -2.28 13.54 30.75
CA GLN A 692 -3.57 13.90 31.30
C GLN A 692 -4.67 13.61 30.27
N VAL A 693 -4.44 14.01 29.02
CA VAL A 693 -5.36 13.67 27.91
C VAL A 693 -5.47 12.17 27.75
N CYS A 694 -4.36 11.43 27.74
CA CYS A 694 -4.40 9.96 27.64
C CYS A 694 -5.24 9.33 28.77
N ASN A 695 -5.13 9.84 29.99
CA ASN A 695 -5.93 9.41 31.14
C ASN A 695 -7.42 9.77 30.98
N SER A 696 -7.74 10.98 30.52
CA SER A 696 -9.12 11.39 30.21
C SER A 696 -9.74 10.49 29.15
N MET A 697 -9.03 10.23 28.05
CA MET A 697 -9.48 9.34 26.97
C MET A 697 -9.78 7.93 27.48
N THR A 698 -8.92 7.41 28.35
CA THR A 698 -9.11 6.12 29.02
C THR A 698 -10.34 6.13 29.93
N SER A 699 -10.54 7.20 30.70
CA SER A 699 -11.72 7.37 31.57
C SER A 699 -13.01 7.35 30.76
N TYR A 700 -13.09 8.18 29.71
CA TYR A 700 -14.24 8.23 28.82
C TYR A 700 -14.50 6.90 28.13
N ALA A 701 -13.46 6.18 27.68
CA ALA A 701 -13.62 4.86 27.08
C ALA A 701 -14.26 3.86 28.05
N ASN A 702 -13.80 3.82 29.30
CA ASN A 702 -14.34 2.93 30.32
C ASN A 702 -15.77 3.32 30.73
N GLU A 703 -16.08 4.61 30.82
CA GLU A 703 -17.43 5.11 31.12
C GLU A 703 -18.42 4.82 29.98
N GLU A 704 -18.02 5.11 28.74
CA GLU A 704 -18.82 4.84 27.54
C GLU A 704 -19.15 3.34 27.41
N TYR A 705 -18.19 2.47 27.72
CA TYR A 705 -18.39 1.03 27.75
C TYR A 705 -19.35 0.59 28.86
N LYS A 706 -19.28 1.18 30.06
CA LYS A 706 -20.27 0.93 31.13
C LYS A 706 -21.69 1.31 30.68
N LEU A 707 -21.83 2.47 30.03
CA LEU A 707 -23.11 2.94 29.48
C LEU A 707 -23.63 2.06 28.34
N PHE A 708 -22.71 1.49 27.54
CA PHE A 708 -23.06 0.49 26.54
C PHE A 708 -23.67 -0.77 27.19
N LEU A 709 -23.06 -1.29 28.26
CA LEU A 709 -23.58 -2.45 29.00
C LEU A 709 -24.93 -2.17 29.67
N SER A 710 -25.10 -0.97 30.24
CA SER A 710 -26.36 -0.56 30.85
C SER A 710 -27.44 -0.12 29.84
N ARG A 711 -27.14 -0.12 28.54
CA ARG A 711 -28.02 0.29 27.43
C ARG A 711 -28.48 1.75 27.51
N GLU A 712 -27.71 2.61 28.18
CA GLU A 712 -27.98 4.04 28.35
C GLU A 712 -27.56 4.85 27.11
N ARG A 713 -28.35 4.73 26.03
CA ARG A 713 -27.97 5.24 24.70
C ARG A 713 -27.69 6.74 24.66
N THR A 714 -28.56 7.55 25.25
CA THR A 714 -28.46 9.02 25.18
C THR A 714 -27.20 9.52 25.88
N GLU A 715 -26.94 9.00 27.08
CA GLU A 715 -25.76 9.37 27.85
C GLU A 715 -24.48 8.87 27.19
N ARG A 716 -24.50 7.64 26.64
CA ARG A 716 -23.39 7.12 25.84
C ARG A 716 -23.03 8.04 24.68
N VAL A 717 -24.02 8.60 23.98
CA VAL A 717 -23.77 9.54 22.88
C VAL A 717 -23.16 10.85 23.39
N ARG A 718 -23.58 11.35 24.55
CA ARG A 718 -22.97 12.55 25.16
C ARG A 718 -21.50 12.33 25.49
N ILE A 719 -21.17 11.23 26.17
CA ILE A 719 -19.77 10.88 26.49
C ILE A 719 -18.92 10.75 25.23
N ARG A 720 -19.42 10.13 24.16
CA ARG A 720 -18.68 10.03 22.88
C ARG A 720 -18.39 11.40 22.26
N LEU A 721 -19.34 12.33 22.33
CA LEU A 721 -19.18 13.69 21.83
C LEU A 721 -18.18 14.47 22.70
N GLU A 722 -18.26 14.39 24.02
CA GLU A 722 -17.31 15.03 24.94
C GLU A 722 -15.89 14.51 24.73
N ARG A 723 -15.74 13.18 24.66
CA ARG A 723 -14.47 12.52 24.35
C ARG A 723 -13.87 13.02 23.03
N THR A 724 -14.66 13.05 21.97
CA THR A 724 -14.19 13.50 20.66
C THR A 724 -13.82 14.98 20.68
N LYS A 725 -14.57 15.81 21.41
CA LYS A 725 -14.26 17.24 21.59
C LYS A 725 -12.93 17.43 22.31
N GLU A 726 -12.65 16.68 23.38
CA GLU A 726 -11.36 16.75 24.08
C GLU A 726 -10.21 16.23 23.19
N PHE A 727 -10.44 15.18 22.40
CA PHE A 727 -9.44 14.70 21.44
C PHE A 727 -9.12 15.76 20.36
N ILE A 728 -10.14 16.41 19.78
CA ILE A 728 -9.94 17.53 18.84
C ILE A 728 -9.21 18.69 19.51
N SER A 729 -9.55 19.02 20.76
CA SER A 729 -8.87 20.08 21.51
C SER A 729 -7.40 19.76 21.77
N TYR A 730 -7.06 18.49 22.01
CA TYR A 730 -5.68 18.03 22.08
C TYR A 730 -4.96 18.17 20.73
N LEU A 731 -5.56 17.67 19.64
CA LEU A 731 -4.99 17.80 18.29
C LEU A 731 -4.78 19.27 17.89
N ALA A 732 -5.69 20.17 18.26
CA ALA A 732 -5.57 21.60 18.03
C ALA A 732 -4.38 22.22 18.78
N ARG A 733 -4.15 21.83 20.04
CA ARG A 733 -2.97 22.25 20.81
C ARG A 733 -1.68 21.75 20.17
N GLU A 734 -1.66 20.52 19.67
CA GLU A 734 -0.50 19.97 18.97
C GLU A 734 -0.25 20.66 17.62
N GLU A 735 -1.28 20.94 16.83
CA GLU A 735 -1.12 21.68 15.57
C GLU A 735 -0.63 23.11 15.83
N GLN A 736 -1.18 23.81 16.83
CA GLN A 736 -0.73 25.14 17.20
C GLN A 736 0.74 25.12 17.64
N ARG A 737 1.12 24.17 18.49
CA ARG A 737 2.53 23.98 18.92
C ARG A 737 3.44 23.79 17.72
N GLU A 738 3.06 22.97 16.75
CA GLU A 738 3.84 22.71 15.54
C GLU A 738 3.90 23.93 14.62
N ASN A 739 2.80 24.67 14.48
CA ASN A 739 2.76 25.92 13.71
C ASN A 739 3.75 26.94 14.28
N GLU A 740 3.80 27.08 15.60
CA GLU A 740 4.75 27.96 16.31
C GLU A 740 6.19 27.44 16.20
N LEU A 741 6.40 26.13 16.39
CA LEU A 741 7.73 25.51 16.37
C LEU A 741 8.39 25.54 14.99
N PHE A 742 7.62 25.29 13.94
CA PHE A 742 8.09 25.20 12.55
C PHE A 742 7.78 26.44 11.70
N ASP A 743 7.25 27.50 12.33
CA ASP A 743 6.89 28.78 11.67
C ASP A 743 5.96 28.59 10.45
N LEU A 744 4.99 27.69 10.57
CA LEU A 744 4.09 27.34 9.48
C LEU A 744 3.10 28.48 9.25
N LYS A 745 3.21 29.13 8.09
CA LYS A 745 2.28 30.20 7.65
C LYS A 745 0.98 29.60 7.12
N ILE A 746 0.20 28.95 7.98
CA ILE A 746 -1.12 28.41 7.62
C ILE A 746 -2.16 29.54 7.69
N PRO A 747 -2.89 29.84 6.60
CA PRO A 747 -3.97 30.82 6.65
C PRO A 747 -5.05 30.42 7.66
N VAL A 748 -5.68 31.42 8.28
CA VAL A 748 -6.77 31.20 9.23
C VAL A 748 -7.91 30.44 8.56
N GLY A 749 -8.34 29.32 9.17
CA GLY A 749 -9.40 28.47 8.63
C GLY A 749 -8.90 27.39 7.66
N GLU A 750 -7.60 27.34 7.35
CA GLU A 750 -6.97 26.30 6.53
C GLU A 750 -6.17 25.27 7.35
N GLY A 751 -6.18 25.37 8.69
CA GLY A 751 -5.61 24.37 9.59
C GLY A 751 -6.42 23.07 9.60
N PHE A 752 -5.77 21.95 9.91
CA PHE A 752 -6.47 20.69 10.08
C PHE A 752 -7.40 20.72 11.30
N ALA A 753 -6.95 21.32 12.40
CA ALA A 753 -7.76 21.52 13.61
C ALA A 753 -8.96 22.43 13.39
N ASP A 754 -8.81 23.49 12.59
CA ASP A 754 -9.93 24.37 12.21
C ASP A 754 -11.03 23.57 11.51
N LYS A 755 -10.64 22.74 10.53
CA LYS A 755 -11.57 21.88 9.80
C LYS A 755 -12.19 20.80 10.70
N LEU A 756 -11.41 20.20 11.60
CA LEU A 756 -11.90 19.25 12.61
C LEU A 756 -12.99 19.88 13.48
N GLN A 757 -12.74 21.08 14.02
CA GLN A 757 -13.67 21.79 14.88
C GLN A 757 -14.95 22.18 14.13
N GLN A 758 -14.82 22.77 12.94
CA GLN A 758 -15.98 23.17 12.12
C GLN A 758 -16.87 21.97 11.76
N THR A 759 -16.26 20.84 11.37
CA THR A 759 -17.00 19.62 11.00
C THR A 759 -17.70 19.03 12.22
N PHE A 760 -16.99 18.95 13.36
CA PHE A 760 -17.53 18.44 14.62
C PHE A 760 -18.70 19.29 15.15
N ASP A 761 -18.63 20.62 15.06
CA ASP A 761 -19.71 21.52 15.52
C ASP A 761 -21.01 21.35 14.72
N VAL A 762 -20.91 20.95 13.44
CA VAL A 762 -22.05 20.62 12.60
C VAL A 762 -22.57 19.21 12.90
N GLU A 763 -21.68 18.21 12.97
CA GLU A 763 -22.06 16.82 13.17
C GLU A 763 -22.62 16.55 14.58
N SER A 764 -22.03 17.14 15.62
CA SER A 764 -22.46 16.97 17.02
C SER A 764 -23.95 17.30 17.21
N LYS A 765 -24.43 18.39 16.60
CA LYS A 765 -25.84 18.78 16.62
C LYS A 765 -26.74 17.73 15.96
N ARG A 766 -26.31 17.17 14.82
CA ARG A 766 -27.03 16.12 14.10
C ARG A 766 -27.06 14.81 14.90
N VAL A 767 -25.94 14.43 15.49
CA VAL A 767 -25.81 13.20 16.30
C VAL A 767 -26.69 13.27 17.56
N ILE A 768 -26.70 14.39 18.27
CA ILE A 768 -27.59 14.60 19.44
C ILE A 768 -29.06 14.53 19.02
N ALA A 769 -29.43 15.23 17.94
CA ALA A 769 -30.79 15.22 17.43
C ALA A 769 -31.25 13.82 17.01
N SER A 770 -30.36 13.03 16.38
CA SER A 770 -30.65 11.64 16.00
C SER A 770 -30.83 10.75 17.24
N ALA A 771 -29.97 10.88 18.24
CA ALA A 771 -30.08 10.10 19.49
C ALA A 771 -31.40 10.37 20.22
N GLY A 772 -31.88 11.62 20.20
CA GLY A 772 -33.16 12.01 20.81
C GLY A 772 -34.41 11.49 20.09
N LYS A 773 -34.33 11.17 18.79
CA LYS A 773 -35.47 10.68 17.98
C LYS A 773 -35.74 9.19 18.16
N GLN A 774 -34.74 8.39 18.50
CA GLN A 774 -34.86 6.94 18.63
C GLN A 774 -35.43 6.50 20.00
N LYS A 775 -36.48 7.20 20.48
CA LYS A 775 -37.25 6.86 21.69
C LYS A 775 -38.15 5.62 21.53
N TYR A 776 -38.03 4.86 20.42
CA TYR A 776 -38.80 3.64 20.26
C TYR A 776 -38.29 2.57 21.23
N ASP A 777 -39.14 2.25 22.20
CA ASP A 777 -39.00 1.18 23.18
C ASP A 777 -38.53 -0.11 22.51
N ARG A 778 -37.28 -0.52 22.79
CA ARG A 778 -36.90 -1.93 22.70
C ARG A 778 -37.33 -2.58 24.01
N ARG A 779 -38.59 -3.02 24.08
CA ARG A 779 -38.96 -4.13 24.96
C ARG A 779 -38.41 -5.44 24.39
#